data_AF-A0A9W4K3M6-F1
#
_entry.id   AF-A0A9W4K3M6-F1
#
_cell.length_a   1.000
_cell.length_b   1.000
_cell.length_c   1.000
_cell.angle_alpha   90.00
_cell.angle_beta   90.00
_cell.angle_gamma   90.00
#
_symmetry.space_group_name_H-M   'P 1'
#
loop_
_entity.id
_entity.type
_entity.pdbx_description
1 polymer ?
#
loop_
_entity_poly.entity_id
_entity_poly.type
_entity_poly.pdbx_seq_one_letter_code
_entity_poly.pdbx_strand_id
1 'polypeptide(L)'
;MRSAWSLVRIMQYKFLFTALLSLLPVAIAADPRYCQGKANLDPKDFTLKESADNAHLPVLSKHFKSKGKIASVTAVLQSANRALKKDSPPVGKGSPAESWAWNSGDDKTKEWVPQGITSSADALGKGTWNEHEAWIVSWYRDGDRVRLSFVDRKTHKYRHVMLVYPTADDDFKSITIHAGGIMWYGNVLYVVDTKNGIRAFDLDNIWEVEIADGVGKSKDGKSYSADGYRYVLPQIRWYKWTPGNDSPFRFSWISLDRSDSPDTLMVGEFVRDGEKFKNTDTPVPIRYVKYNLDASTRRLHTNNGIATASWAHCVNIPNVQGAVSYEEKFYISRSTGRAPKQGDLFVWEEGKTAVKHQGWFMAGNEDMSFNPVRKEYYTVTEYDGDRYILAYKFPQRPFETQRRTNCRFGKVCSVFLWGQCLASTASIKVEVKERLNRTFNSKAPVDCLQLLWDPRKLLKMHILVLGATGAIGRQFCDIALQEGHRLTLFVRNAGKVPEHIRLNAATKILEGTLELDSDLNEVAECGADIFVSLAGPSYGTSGTPLTNGYQLLIPKLASHKMSRVLILCTPSYRDQLDVETWKWRAGEWFMKIFSSGQYQEMVGVGKAVSSAEGIQWGLYRVGGLTNGPEAPVETTYLGSGADQTWISRASVARWVLNEATEGKWIGKTPYICNK
;
A
#
# COMPACT_ATOMS: atom_id res chain seq x y z
N MET A 1 51.00 12.26 69.71
CA MET A 1 52.04 11.69 70.59
C MET A 1 51.76 10.20 70.77
N ARG A 2 52.76 9.35 70.45
CA ARG A 2 52.90 7.89 70.75
C ARG A 2 51.87 6.96 70.05
N SER A 3 52.18 5.84 69.39
CA SER A 3 53.34 4.95 69.11
C SER A 3 52.82 3.94 68.04
N ALA A 4 53.40 3.62 66.88
CA ALA A 4 54.70 3.08 66.48
C ALA A 4 54.96 1.59 66.89
N TRP A 5 55.16 0.72 65.86
CA TRP A 5 55.78 -0.64 65.82
C TRP A 5 54.93 -1.85 66.28
N SER A 6 54.98 -3.08 65.72
CA SER A 6 55.51 -3.74 64.51
C SER A 6 55.12 -5.25 64.58
N LEU A 7 55.40 -6.02 63.51
CA LEU A 7 55.63 -7.50 63.42
C LEU A 7 54.59 -8.45 62.78
N VAL A 8 54.81 -8.68 61.47
CA VAL A 8 55.18 -9.98 60.83
C VAL A 8 54.40 -11.25 61.21
N ARG A 9 53.68 -11.82 60.22
CA ARG A 9 53.66 -13.28 59.96
C ARG A 9 53.45 -13.57 58.47
N ILE A 10 54.46 -14.21 57.89
CA ILE A 10 54.55 -14.74 56.53
C ILE A 10 54.57 -16.28 56.62
N MET A 11 54.00 -16.91 55.58
CA MET A 11 54.19 -18.30 55.10
C MET A 11 53.55 -19.48 55.87
N GLN A 12 52.57 -20.09 55.22
CA GLN A 12 52.57 -21.44 54.62
C GLN A 12 51.19 -21.57 53.93
N TYR A 13 51.08 -21.73 52.62
CA TYR A 13 51.08 -23.02 51.92
C TYR A 13 51.28 -22.77 50.41
N LYS A 14 52.26 -23.45 49.80
CA LYS A 14 52.31 -23.76 48.37
C LYS A 14 52.10 -25.26 48.25
N PHE A 15 51.03 -25.70 47.60
CA PHE A 15 51.03 -26.95 46.84
C PHE A 15 50.17 -26.76 45.59
N LEU A 16 50.83 -27.10 44.48
CA LEU A 16 50.39 -27.23 43.08
C LEU A 16 48.89 -27.05 42.78
N PHE A 17 48.58 -26.01 41.99
CA PHE A 17 47.51 -26.10 41.00
C PHE A 17 48.12 -25.86 39.62
N THR A 18 48.14 -26.93 38.84
CA THR A 18 48.42 -26.96 37.40
C THR A 18 47.55 -25.95 36.67
N ALA A 19 48.18 -25.05 35.92
CA ALA A 19 47.51 -24.16 34.99
C ALA A 19 46.92 -24.97 33.83
N LEU A 20 45.66 -25.39 33.96
CA LEU A 20 44.80 -25.67 32.81
C LEU A 20 44.22 -24.33 32.37
N LEU A 21 44.97 -23.56 31.57
CA LEU A 21 44.34 -22.56 30.71
C LEU A 21 43.55 -23.34 29.67
N SER A 22 42.26 -23.53 29.92
CA SER A 22 41.30 -23.93 28.89
C SER A 22 41.31 -22.85 27.81
N LEU A 23 42.05 -23.11 26.72
CA LEU A 23 41.81 -22.50 25.42
C LEU A 23 40.40 -22.90 24.97
N LEU A 24 39.39 -22.21 25.50
CA LEU A 24 38.06 -22.24 24.91
C LEU A 24 38.19 -21.58 23.53
N PRO A 25 37.91 -22.29 22.43
CA PRO A 25 37.87 -21.65 21.13
C PRO A 25 36.79 -20.56 21.23
N VAL A 26 37.17 -19.31 20.97
CA VAL A 26 36.20 -18.25 20.73
C VAL A 26 35.46 -18.66 19.46
N ALA A 27 34.34 -19.34 19.62
CA ALA A 27 33.43 -19.61 18.52
C ALA A 27 32.94 -18.24 18.04
N ILE A 28 33.48 -17.76 16.92
CA ILE A 28 32.96 -16.60 16.23
C ILE A 28 31.52 -16.97 15.87
N ALA A 29 30.56 -16.37 16.58
CA ALA A 29 29.15 -16.60 16.32
C ALA A 29 28.88 -16.25 14.86
N ALA A 30 28.30 -17.20 14.13
CA ALA A 30 28.04 -17.04 12.72
C ALA A 30 27.00 -15.92 12.53
N ASP A 31 27.21 -15.03 11.56
CA ASP A 31 26.38 -13.84 11.36
C ASP A 31 24.89 -14.23 11.22
N PRO A 32 23.99 -13.71 12.07
CA PRO A 32 22.58 -14.11 12.09
C PRO A 32 21.82 -13.75 10.80
N ARG A 33 22.37 -12.84 9.98
CA ARG A 33 21.81 -12.42 8.70
C ARG A 33 22.16 -13.37 7.55
N TYR A 34 22.90 -14.45 7.80
CA TYR A 34 23.24 -15.44 6.77
C TYR A 34 22.21 -16.57 6.71
N CYS A 35 22.02 -17.14 5.51
CA CYS A 35 21.00 -18.15 5.23
C CYS A 35 21.27 -19.56 5.76
N GLN A 36 22.22 -19.76 6.68
CA GLN A 36 22.78 -21.02 7.20
C GLN A 36 21.76 -22.15 7.49
N GLY A 37 21.18 -22.76 6.44
CA GLY A 37 20.03 -23.65 6.53
C GLY A 37 18.71 -22.98 6.97
N LYS A 38 18.67 -21.64 7.09
CA LYS A 38 17.51 -20.88 7.56
C LYS A 38 16.75 -20.29 6.36
N ALA A 39 15.44 -20.49 6.33
CA ALA A 39 14.55 -19.78 5.42
C ALA A 39 14.16 -18.41 6.01
N ASN A 40 13.69 -18.39 7.25
CA ASN A 40 13.31 -17.18 7.96
C ASN A 40 14.52 -16.55 8.66
N LEU A 41 14.65 -15.24 8.55
CA LEU A 41 15.66 -14.44 9.26
C LEU A 41 14.97 -13.52 10.26
N ASP A 42 15.67 -13.13 11.32
CA ASP A 42 15.10 -12.19 12.30
C ASP A 42 15.12 -10.77 11.74
N PRO A 43 13.95 -10.13 11.49
CA PRO A 43 13.89 -8.81 10.87
C PRO A 43 14.65 -7.73 11.68
N LYS A 44 14.85 -7.92 12.98
CA LYS A 44 15.59 -6.97 13.82
C LYS A 44 17.04 -6.78 13.39
N ASP A 45 17.62 -7.78 12.72
CA ASP A 45 19.02 -7.75 12.27
C ASP A 45 19.18 -6.99 10.94
N PHE A 46 18.08 -6.63 10.30
CA PHE A 46 18.03 -5.93 9.01
C PHE A 46 17.61 -4.48 9.23
N THR A 47 18.58 -3.61 9.48
CA THR A 47 18.32 -2.21 9.80
C THR A 47 18.96 -1.24 8.81
N LEU A 48 18.24 -0.16 8.54
CA LEU A 48 18.73 0.99 7.77
C LEU A 48 18.74 2.22 8.68
N LYS A 49 19.88 2.91 8.76
CA LYS A 49 20.00 4.18 9.47
C LYS A 49 19.68 5.33 8.55
N GLU A 50 18.66 6.10 8.88
CA GLU A 50 18.31 7.30 8.12
C GLU A 50 19.29 8.43 8.40
N SER A 51 19.53 9.25 7.37
CA SER A 51 20.22 10.53 7.52
C SER A 51 19.24 11.63 7.88
N ALA A 52 19.78 12.76 8.35
CA ALA A 52 19.07 14.02 8.27
C ALA A 52 18.72 14.36 6.81
N ASP A 53 17.70 15.20 6.63
CA ASP A 53 17.42 15.81 5.33
C ASP A 53 18.60 16.71 4.91
N ASN A 54 18.85 16.78 3.61
CA ASN A 54 19.91 17.61 3.05
C ASN A 54 19.64 19.08 3.39
N ALA A 55 20.56 19.69 4.15
CA ALA A 55 20.40 21.05 4.66
C ALA A 55 20.35 22.13 3.56
N HIS A 56 20.91 21.86 2.38
CA HIS A 56 20.95 22.80 1.26
C HIS A 56 19.69 22.74 0.38
N LEU A 57 18.92 21.64 0.46
CA LEU A 57 17.72 21.45 -0.37
C LEU A 57 16.69 22.57 -0.15
N PRO A 58 16.33 22.97 1.09
CA PRO A 58 15.36 24.06 1.29
C PRO A 58 15.82 25.41 0.70
N VAL A 59 17.13 25.70 0.72
CA VAL A 59 17.68 26.96 0.22
C VAL A 59 17.62 26.99 -1.31
N LEU A 60 18.08 25.93 -1.96
CA LEU A 60 17.98 25.78 -3.42
C LEU A 60 16.52 25.73 -3.88
N SER A 61 15.65 25.00 -3.17
CA SER A 61 14.20 24.97 -3.44
C SER A 61 13.61 26.38 -3.44
N LYS A 62 13.91 27.18 -2.41
CA LYS A 62 13.48 28.58 -2.33
C LYS A 62 14.02 29.41 -3.51
N HIS A 63 15.28 29.18 -3.92
CA HIS A 63 15.90 29.85 -5.06
C HIS A 63 15.20 29.52 -6.39
N PHE A 64 14.96 28.24 -6.69
CA PHE A 64 14.26 27.83 -7.91
C PHE A 64 12.79 28.27 -7.90
N LYS A 65 12.13 28.20 -6.74
CA LYS A 65 10.75 28.67 -6.55
C LYS A 65 10.60 30.15 -6.85
N SER A 66 11.50 31.00 -6.35
CA SER A 66 11.42 32.45 -6.58
C SER A 66 11.60 32.85 -8.05
N LYS A 67 12.22 31.97 -8.85
CA LYS A 67 12.38 32.12 -10.30
C LYS A 67 11.28 31.42 -11.12
N GLY A 68 10.28 30.80 -10.48
CA GLY A 68 9.25 30.02 -11.16
C GLY A 68 9.78 28.76 -11.85
N LYS A 69 10.92 28.22 -11.39
CA LYS A 69 11.65 27.10 -11.99
C LYS A 69 11.49 25.78 -11.21
N ILE A 70 10.40 25.64 -10.44
CA ILE A 70 9.99 24.33 -9.90
C ILE A 70 8.94 23.74 -10.85
N ALA A 71 9.24 22.57 -11.40
CA ALA A 71 8.34 21.79 -12.24
C ALA A 71 7.64 20.71 -11.42
N SER A 72 6.39 20.41 -11.77
CA SER A 72 5.70 19.21 -11.29
C SER A 72 6.03 18.01 -12.19
N VAL A 73 5.76 16.79 -11.71
CA VAL A 73 5.83 15.58 -12.56
C VAL A 73 4.96 15.73 -13.82
N THR A 74 3.76 16.33 -13.69
CA THR A 74 2.88 16.64 -14.82
C THR A 74 3.56 17.54 -15.84
N ALA A 75 4.26 18.60 -15.42
CA ALA A 75 4.99 19.48 -16.34
C ALA A 75 6.16 18.76 -17.04
N VAL A 76 6.85 17.85 -16.35
CA VAL A 76 7.89 17.01 -16.97
C VAL A 76 7.30 16.10 -18.06
N LEU A 77 6.18 15.43 -17.77
CA LEU A 77 5.49 14.57 -18.74
C LEU A 77 5.00 15.35 -19.95
N GLN A 78 4.37 16.51 -19.74
CA GLN A 78 3.85 17.37 -20.80
C GLN A 78 4.95 17.99 -21.68
N SER A 79 6.15 18.19 -21.13
CA SER A 79 7.29 18.73 -21.86
C SER A 79 8.12 17.68 -22.61
N ALA A 80 7.63 16.44 -22.71
CA ALA A 80 8.31 15.34 -23.39
C ALA A 80 8.85 15.72 -24.79
N ASN A 81 10.10 15.31 -25.07
CA ASN A 81 10.80 15.57 -26.33
C ASN A 81 11.28 14.30 -27.04
N ARG A 82 10.86 13.14 -26.55
CA ARG A 82 11.17 11.83 -27.11
C ARG A 82 9.92 10.96 -27.08
N ALA A 83 9.91 9.89 -27.85
CA ALA A 83 8.81 8.94 -27.90
C ALA A 83 9.34 7.52 -27.97
N LEU A 84 8.70 6.61 -27.23
CA LEU A 84 8.89 5.19 -27.39
C LEU A 84 8.28 4.74 -28.72
N LYS A 85 8.78 3.64 -29.24
CA LYS A 85 8.27 3.00 -30.45
C LYS A 85 7.55 1.72 -30.05
N LYS A 86 6.35 1.50 -30.58
CA LYS A 86 5.69 0.20 -30.43
C LYS A 86 6.51 -0.85 -31.17
N ASP A 87 6.94 -1.89 -30.48
CA ASP A 87 7.71 -2.98 -31.06
C ASP A 87 7.51 -4.26 -30.24
N SER A 88 7.96 -5.40 -30.75
CA SER A 88 7.81 -6.70 -30.08
C SER A 88 9.15 -7.25 -29.64
N PRO A 89 9.25 -7.84 -28.43
CA PRO A 89 10.50 -8.41 -27.96
C PRO A 89 10.88 -9.60 -28.87
N PRO A 90 12.14 -9.72 -29.30
CA PRO A 90 12.58 -10.78 -30.21
C PRO A 90 12.65 -12.16 -29.54
N VAL A 91 12.67 -12.20 -28.20
CA VAL A 91 12.77 -13.42 -27.39
C VAL A 91 11.90 -13.30 -26.14
N GLY A 92 11.69 -14.44 -25.46
CA GLY A 92 10.82 -14.55 -24.28
C GLY A 92 9.49 -15.20 -24.64
N LYS A 93 8.99 -16.03 -23.73
CA LYS A 93 7.73 -16.78 -23.89
C LYS A 93 6.54 -16.10 -23.21
N GLY A 94 6.82 -15.21 -22.26
CA GLY A 94 5.81 -14.34 -21.66
C GLY A 94 5.21 -13.47 -22.75
N SER A 95 3.89 -13.34 -22.74
CA SER A 95 3.16 -12.51 -23.71
C SER A 95 2.87 -11.15 -23.06
N PRO A 96 3.74 -10.13 -23.22
CA PRO A 96 3.48 -8.83 -22.65
C PRO A 96 2.21 -8.23 -23.28
N ALA A 97 1.36 -7.64 -22.44
CA ALA A 97 0.19 -6.89 -22.89
C ALA A 97 0.59 -5.60 -23.60
N GLU A 98 1.70 -4.99 -23.17
CA GLU A 98 2.31 -3.84 -23.84
C GLU A 98 3.82 -4.02 -23.94
N SER A 99 4.38 -3.59 -25.08
CA SER A 99 5.80 -3.64 -25.37
C SER A 99 6.19 -2.39 -26.15
N TRP A 100 7.12 -1.63 -25.57
CA TRP A 100 7.54 -0.34 -26.07
C TRP A 100 9.06 -0.26 -26.10
N ALA A 101 9.64 -0.23 -27.29
CA ALA A 101 11.06 -0.04 -27.49
C ALA A 101 11.46 1.43 -27.27
N TRP A 102 12.66 1.64 -26.75
CA TRP A 102 13.22 2.99 -26.64
C TRP A 102 13.49 3.59 -28.02
N ASN A 103 13.58 4.93 -28.08
CA ASN A 103 13.98 5.58 -29.33
C ASN A 103 15.41 5.16 -29.72
N SER A 104 15.77 5.33 -30.99
CA SER A 104 17.07 4.85 -31.50
C SER A 104 18.30 5.35 -30.73
N GLY A 105 18.24 6.56 -30.16
CA GLY A 105 19.33 7.12 -29.36
C GLY A 105 19.48 6.48 -27.98
N ASP A 106 18.37 6.22 -27.29
CA ASP A 106 18.37 5.60 -25.96
C ASP A 106 18.48 4.07 -26.04
N ASP A 107 18.04 3.46 -27.14
CA ASP A 107 18.19 2.02 -27.39
C ASP A 107 19.66 1.64 -27.70
N LYS A 108 20.35 2.41 -28.55
CA LYS A 108 21.70 2.05 -29.05
C LYS A 108 22.85 2.58 -28.21
N THR A 109 22.59 3.44 -27.24
CA THR A 109 23.68 4.01 -26.44
C THR A 109 24.34 2.95 -25.56
N LYS A 110 25.67 2.90 -25.60
CA LYS A 110 26.49 2.04 -24.73
C LYS A 110 26.84 2.70 -23.40
N GLU A 111 26.57 4.00 -23.26
CA GLU A 111 26.92 4.77 -22.08
C GLU A 111 25.84 4.69 -21.00
N TRP A 112 24.58 4.71 -21.42
CA TRP A 112 23.43 4.69 -20.51
C TRP A 112 22.79 3.31 -20.54
N VAL A 113 22.61 2.73 -19.37
CA VAL A 113 21.99 1.41 -19.20
C VAL A 113 20.77 1.56 -18.30
N PRO A 114 19.56 1.17 -18.75
CA PRO A 114 18.37 1.22 -17.92
C PRO A 114 18.38 0.04 -16.93
N GLN A 115 17.84 0.23 -15.74
CA GLN A 115 17.81 -0.82 -14.70
C GLN A 115 16.50 -0.83 -13.92
N GLY A 116 16.07 0.32 -13.42
CA GLY A 116 14.95 0.42 -12.49
C GLY A 116 13.65 0.81 -13.16
N ILE A 117 12.52 0.36 -12.63
CA ILE A 117 11.20 0.78 -13.11
C ILE A 117 10.19 0.92 -11.99
N THR A 118 9.45 2.03 -12.00
CA THR A 118 8.29 2.25 -11.13
C THR A 118 7.17 2.92 -11.90
N SER A 119 5.97 2.99 -11.31
CA SER A 119 4.81 3.58 -11.97
C SER A 119 4.03 4.52 -11.06
N SER A 120 3.15 5.32 -11.66
CA SER A 120 2.17 6.14 -10.92
C SER A 120 1.22 5.31 -10.06
N ALA A 121 1.11 3.99 -10.29
CA ALA A 121 0.38 3.09 -9.41
C ALA A 121 1.11 2.87 -8.08
N ASP A 122 2.45 2.86 -8.08
CA ASP A 122 3.25 2.81 -6.86
C ASP A 122 3.10 4.11 -6.06
N ALA A 123 2.97 5.26 -6.74
CA ALA A 123 2.90 6.56 -6.07
C ALA A 123 1.75 6.67 -5.06
N LEU A 124 0.51 6.40 -5.50
CA LEU A 124 -0.71 6.66 -4.71
C LEU A 124 -1.71 5.48 -4.72
N GLY A 125 -1.39 4.34 -5.31
CA GLY A 125 -2.26 3.16 -5.38
C GLY A 125 -3.45 3.28 -6.35
N LYS A 126 -3.80 4.49 -6.81
CA LYS A 126 -4.92 4.75 -7.74
C LYS A 126 -4.59 4.57 -9.22
N GLY A 127 -3.36 4.18 -9.55
CA GLY A 127 -2.90 3.97 -10.94
C GLY A 127 -2.43 5.24 -11.65
N THR A 128 -2.94 6.42 -11.28
CA THR A 128 -2.57 7.70 -11.91
C THR A 128 -1.85 8.66 -10.97
N TRP A 129 -1.02 9.53 -11.54
CA TRP A 129 -0.53 10.75 -10.94
C TRP A 129 -1.23 11.92 -11.63
N ASN A 130 -2.09 12.62 -10.88
CA ASN A 130 -3.12 13.50 -11.47
C ASN A 130 -3.91 12.75 -12.57
N GLU A 131 -3.88 13.23 -13.80
CA GLU A 131 -4.52 12.66 -14.98
C GLU A 131 -3.65 11.66 -15.76
N HIS A 132 -2.40 11.44 -15.34
CA HIS A 132 -1.42 10.66 -16.09
C HIS A 132 -1.22 9.26 -15.49
N GLU A 133 -1.31 8.22 -16.33
CA GLU A 133 -0.62 6.95 -16.06
C GLU A 133 0.82 7.12 -16.53
N ALA A 134 1.78 6.91 -15.63
CA ALA A 134 3.19 7.15 -15.92
C ALA A 134 4.09 6.00 -15.49
N TRP A 135 5.17 5.81 -16.23
CA TRP A 135 6.33 5.02 -15.81
C TRP A 135 7.51 5.95 -15.55
N ILE A 136 8.34 5.59 -14.57
CA ILE A 136 9.65 6.18 -14.38
C ILE A 136 10.67 5.05 -14.54
N VAL A 137 11.71 5.28 -15.33
CA VAL A 137 12.81 4.31 -15.55
C VAL A 137 14.13 4.95 -15.17
N SER A 138 14.95 4.29 -14.34
CA SER A 138 16.30 4.75 -14.05
C SER A 138 17.28 4.29 -15.11
N TRP A 139 18.29 5.11 -15.35
CA TRP A 139 19.46 4.78 -16.16
C TRP A 139 20.71 5.21 -15.41
N TYR A 140 21.73 4.38 -15.45
CA TYR A 140 23.05 4.75 -14.95
C TYR A 140 24.07 4.81 -16.08
N ARG A 141 25.06 5.69 -15.90
CA ARG A 141 26.33 5.67 -16.60
C ARG A 141 27.40 5.38 -15.58
N ASP A 142 28.13 4.29 -15.77
CA ASP A 142 29.04 3.75 -14.77
C ASP A 142 30.05 4.81 -14.27
N GLY A 143 30.14 4.95 -12.95
CA GLY A 143 31.03 5.92 -12.30
C GLY A 143 30.73 7.41 -12.51
N ASP A 144 29.65 7.79 -13.22
CA ASP A 144 29.43 9.19 -13.65
C ASP A 144 28.11 9.78 -13.14
N ARG A 145 26.97 9.22 -13.54
CA ARG A 145 25.67 9.89 -13.31
C ARG A 145 24.46 8.98 -13.47
N VAL A 146 23.34 9.42 -12.91
CA VAL A 146 22.03 8.76 -13.01
C VAL A 146 21.01 9.72 -13.60
N ARG A 147 20.18 9.21 -14.51
CA ARG A 147 19.00 9.92 -15.03
C ARG A 147 17.75 9.06 -14.92
N LEU A 148 16.60 9.71 -14.98
CA LEU A 148 15.28 9.11 -14.98
C LEU A 148 14.56 9.46 -16.27
N SER A 149 13.88 8.51 -16.88
CA SER A 149 12.91 8.78 -17.95
C SER A 149 11.50 8.79 -17.37
N PHE A 150 10.84 9.94 -17.40
CA PHE A 150 9.42 10.07 -17.09
C PHE A 150 8.63 9.84 -18.36
N VAL A 151 7.90 8.72 -18.42
CA VAL A 151 7.14 8.28 -19.58
C VAL A 151 5.66 8.43 -19.29
N ASP A 152 4.94 9.16 -20.14
CA ASP A 152 3.48 9.18 -20.13
C ASP A 152 2.98 7.96 -20.90
N ARG A 153 2.24 7.07 -20.24
CA ARG A 153 1.77 5.82 -20.85
C ARG A 153 0.70 6.03 -21.91
N LYS A 154 -0.07 7.13 -21.87
CA LYS A 154 -1.11 7.39 -22.88
C LYS A 154 -0.48 7.78 -24.22
N THR A 155 0.54 8.64 -24.16
CA THR A 155 1.20 9.20 -25.34
C THR A 155 2.45 8.44 -25.76
N HIS A 156 3.01 7.64 -24.84
CA HIS A 156 4.31 6.96 -24.95
C HIS A 156 5.47 7.93 -25.19
N LYS A 157 5.27 9.20 -24.83
CA LYS A 157 6.30 10.24 -24.88
C LYS A 157 6.99 10.35 -23.53
N TYR A 158 8.26 10.75 -23.57
CA TYR A 158 9.06 10.85 -22.36
C TYR A 158 10.06 11.99 -22.37
N ARG A 159 10.53 12.31 -21.16
CA ARG A 159 11.62 13.24 -20.90
C ARG A 159 12.57 12.68 -19.85
N HIS A 160 13.85 12.98 -20.03
CA HIS A 160 14.90 12.66 -19.07
C HIS A 160 15.05 13.75 -18.00
N VAL A 161 15.31 13.33 -16.76
CA VAL A 161 15.59 14.16 -15.58
C VAL A 161 16.84 13.63 -14.89
N MET A 162 17.83 14.47 -14.57
CA MET A 162 19.06 14.00 -13.91
C MET A 162 18.92 13.98 -12.38
N LEU A 163 19.43 12.94 -11.72
CA LEU A 163 19.50 12.91 -10.25
C LEU A 163 20.69 13.74 -9.75
N VAL A 164 20.45 14.59 -8.76
CA VAL A 164 21.48 15.46 -8.19
C VAL A 164 21.53 15.43 -6.67
N TYR A 165 22.70 15.75 -6.13
CA TYR A 165 22.95 15.94 -4.71
C TYR A 165 23.27 17.41 -4.44
N PRO A 166 22.44 18.14 -3.68
CA PRO A 166 22.78 19.48 -3.20
C PRO A 166 24.07 19.46 -2.35
N THR A 167 25.07 20.22 -2.75
CA THR A 167 26.40 20.28 -2.11
C THR A 167 26.68 21.60 -1.40
N ALA A 168 25.94 22.64 -1.76
CA ALA A 168 25.98 23.97 -1.15
C ALA A 168 24.61 24.64 -1.30
N ASP A 169 24.39 25.74 -0.59
CA ASP A 169 23.14 26.52 -0.63
C ASP A 169 22.81 27.06 -2.04
N ASP A 170 23.81 27.10 -2.92
CA ASP A 170 23.74 27.60 -4.29
C ASP A 170 24.41 26.66 -5.29
N ASP A 171 24.59 25.37 -4.97
CA ASP A 171 25.21 24.41 -5.89
C ASP A 171 24.81 22.94 -5.65
N PHE A 172 24.92 22.12 -6.69
CA PHE A 172 24.64 20.69 -6.65
C PHE A 172 25.52 19.92 -7.66
N LYS A 173 25.70 18.62 -7.43
CA LYS A 173 26.43 17.72 -8.33
C LYS A 173 25.61 16.51 -8.77
N SER A 174 26.07 15.78 -9.78
CA SER A 174 25.45 14.52 -10.20
C SER A 174 25.54 13.44 -9.12
N ILE A 175 24.57 12.53 -9.11
CA ILE A 175 24.60 11.29 -8.33
C ILE A 175 25.36 10.21 -9.12
N THR A 176 26.46 9.73 -8.56
CA THR A 176 27.37 8.73 -9.16
C THR A 176 27.14 7.34 -8.53
N ILE A 177 26.02 6.67 -8.85
CA ILE A 177 25.73 5.33 -8.34
C ILE A 177 25.28 4.42 -9.48
N HIS A 178 25.38 3.11 -9.27
CA HIS A 178 24.62 2.15 -10.04
C HIS A 178 23.18 2.15 -9.52
N ALA A 179 22.29 2.88 -10.20
CA ALA A 179 20.89 2.99 -9.83
C ALA A 179 20.11 1.78 -10.37
N GLY A 180 20.21 0.66 -9.65
CA GLY A 180 19.52 -0.61 -9.93
C GLY A 180 18.01 -0.43 -9.95
N GLY A 181 17.30 -0.81 -8.89
CA GLY A 181 15.86 -0.56 -8.77
C GLY A 181 15.44 0.83 -8.29
N ILE A 182 14.21 1.22 -8.64
CA ILE A 182 13.56 2.44 -8.15
C ILE A 182 12.10 2.20 -7.73
N MET A 183 11.62 2.98 -6.75
CA MET A 183 10.25 2.85 -6.24
C MET A 183 9.66 4.24 -5.94
N TRP A 184 8.52 4.56 -6.53
CA TRP A 184 7.80 5.82 -6.31
C TRP A 184 6.76 5.66 -5.19
N TYR A 185 6.81 6.52 -4.17
CA TYR A 185 5.82 6.55 -3.09
C TYR A 185 5.46 7.98 -2.69
N GLY A 186 4.22 8.40 -2.97
CA GLY A 186 3.77 9.78 -2.78
C GLY A 186 4.62 10.77 -3.58
N ASN A 187 5.24 11.72 -2.88
CA ASN A 187 6.16 12.70 -3.45
C ASN A 187 7.64 12.27 -3.37
N VAL A 188 7.93 11.02 -3.00
CA VAL A 188 9.29 10.52 -2.83
C VAL A 188 9.60 9.46 -3.89
N LEU A 189 10.77 9.57 -4.52
CA LEU A 189 11.34 8.51 -5.34
C LEU A 189 12.51 7.86 -4.59
N TYR A 190 12.41 6.56 -4.34
CA TYR A 190 13.46 5.75 -3.76
C TYR A 190 14.32 5.13 -4.85
N VAL A 191 15.63 5.14 -4.64
CA VAL A 191 16.61 4.59 -5.58
C VAL A 191 17.61 3.76 -4.79
N VAL A 192 17.82 2.50 -5.18
CA VAL A 192 18.83 1.67 -4.53
C VAL A 192 20.24 2.17 -4.84
N ASP A 193 21.10 2.09 -3.83
CA ASP A 193 22.54 2.30 -3.94
C ASP A 193 23.21 0.98 -3.56
N THR A 194 23.74 0.28 -4.57
CA THR A 194 24.10 -1.14 -4.52
C THR A 194 24.89 -1.58 -3.30
N LYS A 195 25.73 -0.71 -2.73
CA LYS A 195 26.60 -1.04 -1.59
C LYS A 195 26.23 -0.32 -0.31
N ASN A 196 25.35 0.68 -0.37
CA ASN A 196 25.12 1.59 0.74
C ASN A 196 23.71 1.50 1.34
N GLY A 197 22.70 1.13 0.54
CA GLY A 197 21.30 1.11 0.98
C GLY A 197 20.39 1.80 -0.03
N ILE A 198 19.62 2.78 0.44
CA ILE A 198 18.57 3.43 -0.37
C ILE A 198 18.69 4.94 -0.27
N ARG A 199 18.52 5.64 -1.39
CA ARG A 199 18.45 7.11 -1.46
C ARG A 199 17.02 7.55 -1.74
N ALA A 200 16.60 8.67 -1.17
CA ALA A 200 15.27 9.24 -1.35
C ALA A 200 15.37 10.62 -2.01
N PHE A 201 14.54 10.85 -3.03
CA PHE A 201 14.54 12.04 -3.89
C PHE A 201 13.17 12.74 -3.88
N ASP A 202 13.19 14.06 -4.07
CA ASP A 202 12.02 14.94 -3.85
C ASP A 202 11.28 15.29 -5.14
N LEU A 203 10.16 14.62 -5.41
CA LEU A 203 9.35 14.88 -6.61
C LEU A 203 8.56 16.20 -6.56
N ASP A 204 8.47 16.85 -5.41
CA ASP A 204 7.91 18.21 -5.30
C ASP A 204 8.95 19.29 -5.68
N ASN A 205 10.22 18.91 -5.80
CA ASN A 205 11.34 19.81 -6.06
C ASN A 205 12.11 19.47 -7.35
N ILE A 206 11.40 19.19 -8.44
CA ILE A 206 12.04 19.07 -9.75
C ILE A 206 12.44 20.47 -10.22
N TRP A 207 13.74 20.73 -10.36
CA TRP A 207 14.23 22.05 -10.73
C TRP A 207 14.50 22.14 -12.24
N GLU A 208 13.99 23.19 -12.86
CA GLU A 208 14.30 23.54 -14.24
C GLU A 208 15.62 24.32 -14.33
N VAL A 209 16.53 23.84 -15.17
CA VAL A 209 17.88 24.37 -15.35
C VAL A 209 18.15 24.66 -16.83
N GLU A 210 19.23 25.39 -17.11
CA GLU A 210 19.63 25.71 -18.49
C GLU A 210 20.17 24.48 -19.20
N ILE A 211 19.84 24.36 -20.49
CA ILE A 211 20.38 23.33 -21.37
C ILE A 211 21.79 23.79 -21.79
N ALA A 212 22.77 23.48 -20.97
CA ALA A 212 24.18 23.79 -21.17
C ALA A 212 25.08 22.70 -20.59
N ASP A 213 26.37 22.75 -20.92
CA ASP A 213 27.40 21.83 -20.43
C ASP A 213 27.66 22.02 -18.93
N GLY A 214 28.00 20.92 -18.24
CA GLY A 214 28.33 20.94 -16.82
C GLY A 214 27.13 20.69 -15.90
N VAL A 215 27.39 20.41 -14.62
CA VAL A 215 26.37 20.10 -13.63
C VAL A 215 26.55 21.01 -12.42
N GLY A 216 25.45 21.65 -12.01
CA GLY A 216 25.47 22.62 -10.92
C GLY A 216 25.52 24.05 -11.42
N LYS A 217 26.04 24.93 -10.58
CA LYS A 217 26.16 26.36 -10.84
C LYS A 217 27.18 26.63 -11.95
N SER A 218 26.84 27.51 -12.89
CA SER A 218 27.75 27.92 -13.96
C SER A 218 28.95 28.70 -13.40
N LYS A 219 30.07 28.72 -14.14
CA LYS A 219 31.31 29.43 -13.74
C LYS A 219 31.12 30.93 -13.51
N ASP A 220 30.19 31.56 -14.23
CA ASP A 220 29.84 32.97 -14.05
C ASP A 220 28.87 33.21 -12.87
N GLY A 221 28.42 32.14 -12.21
CA GLY A 221 27.54 32.16 -11.05
C GLY A 221 26.09 32.54 -11.33
N LYS A 222 25.68 32.69 -12.60
CA LYS A 222 24.36 33.25 -12.97
C LYS A 222 23.29 32.20 -13.23
N SER A 223 23.69 30.99 -13.61
CA SER A 223 22.78 29.93 -14.06
C SER A 223 23.13 28.59 -13.44
N TYR A 224 22.24 27.62 -13.65
CA TYR A 224 22.46 26.23 -13.28
C TYR A 224 22.29 25.39 -14.52
N SER A 225 23.05 24.31 -14.62
CA SER A 225 23.04 23.41 -15.76
C SER A 225 23.11 21.96 -15.29
N ALA A 226 22.77 21.08 -16.21
CA ALA A 226 22.72 19.66 -15.98
C ALA A 226 23.12 18.90 -17.24
N ASP A 227 24.23 19.31 -17.87
CA ASP A 227 24.85 18.67 -19.04
C ASP A 227 23.85 18.33 -20.15
N GLY A 228 23.12 19.36 -20.57
CA GLY A 228 22.07 19.26 -21.59
C GLY A 228 20.69 18.77 -21.11
N TYR A 229 20.53 18.38 -19.83
CA TYR A 229 19.22 18.07 -19.25
C TYR A 229 18.48 19.35 -18.82
N ARG A 230 17.17 19.41 -19.08
CA ARG A 230 16.31 20.54 -18.67
C ARG A 230 15.91 20.49 -17.20
N TYR A 231 15.89 19.30 -16.60
CA TYR A 231 15.38 19.08 -15.26
C TYR A 231 16.36 18.28 -14.40
N VAL A 232 16.44 18.64 -13.13
CA VAL A 232 17.14 17.87 -12.10
C VAL A 232 16.21 17.51 -10.95
N LEU A 233 16.44 16.35 -10.33
CA LEU A 233 15.70 15.85 -9.18
C LEU A 233 16.66 15.72 -7.97
N PRO A 234 16.49 16.54 -6.91
CA PRO A 234 17.41 16.58 -5.79
C PRO A 234 17.15 15.45 -4.78
N GLN A 235 18.25 14.95 -4.21
CA GLN A 235 18.19 14.00 -3.11
C GLN A 235 17.80 14.69 -1.80
N ILE A 236 16.84 14.10 -1.09
CA ILE A 236 16.42 14.50 0.25
C ILE A 236 17.38 13.92 1.29
N ARG A 237 17.55 12.59 1.28
CA ARG A 237 18.22 11.83 2.35
C ARG A 237 18.69 10.47 1.84
N TRP A 238 19.35 9.71 2.71
CA TRP A 238 19.65 8.29 2.50
C TRP A 238 19.28 7.44 3.73
N TYR A 239 19.05 6.16 3.47
CA TYR A 239 18.85 5.09 4.43
C TYR A 239 20.00 4.11 4.26
N LYS A 240 20.97 4.18 5.17
CA LYS A 240 22.24 3.45 5.08
C LYS A 240 22.15 2.10 5.77
N TRP A 241 22.55 1.04 5.08
CA TRP A 241 22.69 -0.30 5.64
C TRP A 241 23.65 -0.30 6.84
N THR A 242 23.12 -0.57 8.03
CA THR A 242 23.89 -0.42 9.28
C THR A 242 24.97 -1.49 9.47
N PRO A 243 24.78 -2.77 9.07
CA PRO A 243 25.83 -3.77 9.15
C PRO A 243 27.05 -3.46 8.27
N GLY A 244 26.87 -2.65 7.23
CA GLY A 244 27.94 -2.22 6.35
C GLY A 244 28.76 -3.39 5.80
N ASN A 245 30.07 -3.32 5.95
CA ASN A 245 31.01 -4.31 5.42
C ASN A 245 31.06 -5.61 6.23
N ASP A 246 30.59 -5.61 7.48
CA ASP A 246 30.59 -6.80 8.34
C ASP A 246 29.57 -7.82 7.83
N SER A 247 28.49 -7.34 7.20
CA SER A 247 27.50 -8.16 6.51
C SER A 247 27.02 -7.44 5.27
N PRO A 248 27.76 -7.53 4.15
CA PRO A 248 27.41 -6.82 2.93
C PRO A 248 26.00 -7.22 2.46
N PHE A 249 25.21 -6.24 2.03
CA PHE A 249 23.93 -6.46 1.36
C PHE A 249 23.99 -5.80 -0.01
N ARG A 250 23.93 -6.59 -1.10
CA ARG A 250 24.10 -6.06 -2.47
C ARG A 250 22.76 -5.63 -3.04
N PHE A 251 22.24 -4.48 -2.63
CA PHE A 251 20.96 -3.94 -3.09
C PHE A 251 20.90 -3.89 -4.62
N SER A 252 19.96 -4.63 -5.21
CA SER A 252 19.83 -4.72 -6.68
C SER A 252 18.55 -4.09 -7.17
N TRP A 253 17.44 -4.41 -6.50
CA TRP A 253 16.10 -4.04 -6.91
C TRP A 253 15.25 -3.65 -5.71
N ILE A 254 14.14 -2.98 -5.99
CA ILE A 254 13.22 -2.46 -5.00
C ILE A 254 11.81 -2.44 -5.56
N SER A 255 10.82 -2.80 -4.74
CA SER A 255 9.42 -2.77 -5.13
C SER A 255 8.52 -2.37 -3.98
N LEU A 256 7.32 -1.88 -4.31
CA LEU A 256 6.28 -1.57 -3.34
C LEU A 256 5.27 -2.71 -3.24
N ASP A 257 4.92 -3.09 -2.02
CA ASP A 257 3.77 -3.95 -1.75
C ASP A 257 2.68 -3.15 -1.04
N ARG A 258 1.63 -2.82 -1.80
CA ARG A 258 0.43 -2.11 -1.30
C ARG A 258 -0.65 -3.04 -0.74
N SER A 259 -0.41 -4.36 -0.77
CA SER A 259 -1.31 -5.33 -0.17
C SER A 259 -1.02 -5.56 1.31
N ASP A 260 0.21 -5.25 1.74
CA ASP A 260 0.58 -5.21 3.16
C ASP A 260 -0.09 -4.02 3.88
N SER A 261 -0.24 -4.15 5.20
CA SER A 261 -0.75 -3.08 6.07
C SER A 261 0.13 -2.93 7.31
N PRO A 262 0.94 -1.86 7.43
CA PRO A 262 1.11 -0.75 6.47
C PRO A 262 1.78 -1.19 5.16
N ASP A 263 1.73 -0.34 4.13
CA ASP A 263 2.48 -0.54 2.86
C ASP A 263 3.96 -0.87 3.16
N THR A 264 4.56 -1.79 2.41
CA THR A 264 5.97 -2.15 2.59
C THR A 264 6.81 -1.88 1.35
N LEU A 265 8.03 -1.40 1.60
CA LEU A 265 9.11 -1.36 0.62
C LEU A 265 9.89 -2.66 0.74
N MET A 266 10.00 -3.40 -0.37
CA MET A 266 10.78 -4.64 -0.45
C MET A 266 12.07 -4.41 -1.25
N VAL A 267 13.20 -4.95 -0.76
CA VAL A 267 14.49 -4.96 -1.45
C VAL A 267 15.07 -6.36 -1.50
N GLY A 268 15.93 -6.62 -2.48
CA GLY A 268 16.71 -7.84 -2.55
C GLY A 268 18.05 -7.69 -3.25
N GLU A 269 18.77 -8.81 -3.28
CA GLU A 269 20.19 -8.85 -3.66
C GLU A 269 20.42 -9.46 -5.04
N PHE A 270 21.43 -8.92 -5.75
CA PHE A 270 22.01 -9.60 -6.90
C PHE A 270 23.15 -10.51 -6.45
N VAL A 271 22.97 -11.81 -6.61
CA VAL A 271 23.99 -12.82 -6.29
C VAL A 271 24.09 -13.79 -7.45
N ARG A 272 25.30 -14.00 -7.96
CA ARG A 272 25.51 -14.94 -9.06
C ARG A 272 25.29 -16.38 -8.60
N ASP A 273 24.93 -17.22 -9.54
CA ASP A 273 24.79 -18.65 -9.27
C ASP A 273 26.12 -19.23 -8.77
N GLY A 274 26.09 -19.90 -7.62
CA GLY A 274 27.28 -20.41 -6.94
C GLY A 274 28.25 -19.35 -6.40
N GLU A 275 27.87 -18.07 -6.29
CA GLU A 275 28.75 -17.02 -5.75
C GLU A 275 29.12 -17.31 -4.29
N LYS A 276 30.42 -17.22 -3.99
CA LYS A 276 30.98 -17.38 -2.64
C LYS A 276 31.70 -16.10 -2.21
N PHE A 277 31.78 -15.86 -0.91
CA PHE A 277 32.61 -14.77 -0.41
C PHE A 277 34.08 -15.01 -0.78
N LYS A 278 34.78 -13.92 -1.12
CA LYS A 278 36.17 -13.96 -1.58
C LYS A 278 37.03 -14.73 -0.58
N ASN A 279 37.82 -15.68 -1.07
CA ASN A 279 38.74 -16.52 -0.28
C ASN A 279 38.06 -17.39 0.80
N THR A 280 36.77 -17.72 0.65
CA THR A 280 36.08 -18.65 1.55
C THR A 280 35.22 -19.63 0.75
N ASP A 281 34.82 -20.74 1.38
CA ASP A 281 33.83 -21.66 0.81
C ASP A 281 32.37 -21.28 1.11
N THR A 282 32.16 -20.17 1.83
CA THR A 282 30.84 -19.71 2.27
C THR A 282 30.06 -19.11 1.10
N PRO A 283 28.88 -19.65 0.74
CA PRO A 283 28.01 -19.05 -0.26
C PRO A 283 27.56 -17.65 0.15
N VAL A 284 27.46 -16.74 -0.82
CA VAL A 284 26.84 -15.42 -0.59
C VAL A 284 25.34 -15.64 -0.42
N PRO A 285 24.72 -15.18 0.69
CA PRO A 285 23.28 -15.34 0.90
C PRO A 285 22.49 -14.48 -0.08
N ILE A 286 21.30 -14.93 -0.45
CA ILE A 286 20.34 -14.14 -1.24
C ILE A 286 19.17 -13.84 -0.32
N ARG A 287 18.99 -12.57 0.05
CA ARG A 287 18.01 -12.18 1.07
C ARG A 287 17.05 -11.15 0.53
N TYR A 288 15.78 -11.32 0.86
CA TYR A 288 14.73 -10.34 0.61
C TYR A 288 14.29 -9.75 1.94
N VAL A 289 14.02 -8.45 1.94
CA VAL A 289 13.71 -7.70 3.17
C VAL A 289 12.61 -6.71 2.89
N LYS A 290 11.61 -6.64 3.78
CA LYS A 290 10.53 -5.64 3.75
C LYS A 290 10.69 -4.65 4.90
N TYR A 291 10.46 -3.38 4.60
CA TYR A 291 10.44 -2.28 5.56
C TYR A 291 9.08 -1.58 5.50
N ASN A 292 8.48 -1.33 6.66
CA ASN A 292 7.22 -0.60 6.74
C ASN A 292 7.41 0.85 6.29
N LEU A 293 6.46 1.35 5.49
CA LEU A 293 6.35 2.74 5.12
C LEU A 293 5.31 3.44 6.00
N ASP A 294 5.55 4.72 6.26
CA ASP A 294 4.57 5.61 6.88
C ASP A 294 3.87 6.40 5.77
N ALA A 295 2.56 6.17 5.64
CA ALA A 295 1.73 6.82 4.63
C ALA A 295 1.58 8.34 4.84
N SER A 296 1.75 8.84 6.06
CA SER A 296 1.63 10.27 6.37
C SER A 296 2.89 11.04 5.95
N THR A 297 4.07 10.49 6.24
CA THR A 297 5.35 11.12 5.93
C THR A 297 5.92 10.72 4.57
N ARG A 298 5.34 9.69 3.94
CA ARG A 298 5.84 9.06 2.70
C ARG A 298 7.27 8.52 2.84
N ARG A 299 7.66 8.15 4.07
CA ARG A 299 9.01 7.74 4.45
C ARG A 299 9.02 6.31 5.01
N LEU A 300 10.21 5.71 5.13
CA LEU A 300 10.34 4.49 5.94
C LEU A 300 9.96 4.81 7.39
N HIS A 301 9.22 3.91 8.03
CA HIS A 301 8.94 4.02 9.46
C HIS A 301 10.23 3.81 10.25
N THR A 302 10.63 4.80 11.06
CA THR A 302 11.85 4.73 11.87
C THR A 302 11.56 4.91 13.35
N ASN A 303 12.39 4.27 14.18
CA ASN A 303 12.48 4.55 15.61
C ASN A 303 13.88 5.08 15.91
N ASN A 304 13.98 6.31 16.42
CA ASN A 304 15.25 7.00 16.68
C ASN A 304 16.22 6.99 15.48
N GLY A 305 15.68 7.19 14.28
CA GLY A 305 16.49 7.22 13.05
C GLY A 305 16.86 5.86 12.47
N ILE A 306 16.32 4.77 13.00
CA ILE A 306 16.57 3.41 12.49
C ILE A 306 15.27 2.83 11.94
N ALA A 307 15.26 2.51 10.64
CA ALA A 307 14.25 1.66 10.02
C ALA A 307 14.64 0.20 10.27
N THR A 308 13.79 -0.53 10.98
CA THR A 308 13.93 -1.98 11.19
C THR A 308 13.00 -2.71 10.23
N ALA A 309 13.47 -3.78 9.62
CA ALA A 309 12.65 -4.59 8.74
C ALA A 309 11.44 -5.16 9.50
N SER A 310 10.32 -5.31 8.80
CA SER A 310 9.14 -6.04 9.28
C SER A 310 9.19 -7.52 8.88
N TRP A 311 9.99 -7.85 7.85
CA TRP A 311 10.15 -9.20 7.35
C TRP A 311 11.52 -9.36 6.67
N ALA A 312 12.13 -10.53 6.83
CA ALA A 312 13.39 -10.88 6.19
C ALA A 312 13.46 -12.39 5.91
N HIS A 313 13.84 -12.77 4.70
CA HIS A 313 13.84 -14.16 4.28
C HIS A 313 15.00 -14.48 3.33
N CYS A 314 15.47 -15.71 3.41
CA CYS A 314 16.46 -16.28 2.54
C CYS A 314 15.84 -16.97 1.34
N VAL A 315 16.35 -16.64 0.16
CA VAL A 315 15.87 -17.19 -1.11
C VAL A 315 17.03 -17.93 -1.76
N ASN A 316 16.73 -18.95 -2.58
CA ASN A 316 17.76 -19.71 -3.32
C ASN A 316 17.53 -19.60 -4.83
N ILE A 317 17.31 -18.36 -5.29
CA ILE A 317 17.13 -18.03 -6.71
C ILE A 317 18.24 -17.04 -7.05
N PRO A 318 19.28 -17.45 -7.80
CA PRO A 318 20.40 -16.57 -8.16
C PRO A 318 20.06 -15.68 -9.36
N ASN A 319 20.89 -14.67 -9.60
CA ASN A 319 20.80 -13.70 -10.70
C ASN A 319 19.46 -12.95 -10.77
N VAL A 320 18.85 -12.70 -9.61
CA VAL A 320 17.59 -11.95 -9.53
C VAL A 320 17.88 -10.48 -9.73
N GLN A 321 17.17 -9.87 -10.68
CA GLN A 321 17.29 -8.46 -11.01
C GLN A 321 16.04 -7.64 -10.66
N GLY A 322 14.93 -8.31 -10.31
CA GLY A 322 13.71 -7.65 -9.88
C GLY A 322 12.78 -8.62 -9.18
N ALA A 323 11.95 -8.13 -8.27
CA ALA A 323 10.82 -8.89 -7.77
C ALA A 323 9.71 -7.94 -7.32
N VAL A 324 8.47 -8.45 -7.28
CA VAL A 324 7.33 -7.78 -6.64
C VAL A 324 6.62 -8.78 -5.75
N SER A 325 6.01 -8.30 -4.67
CA SER A 325 5.09 -9.09 -3.85
C SER A 325 3.69 -8.50 -3.87
N TYR A 326 2.69 -9.37 -3.79
CA TYR A 326 1.28 -9.00 -3.72
C TYR A 326 0.47 -10.17 -3.14
N GLU A 327 -0.29 -9.92 -2.08
CA GLU A 327 -1.13 -10.88 -1.36
C GLU A 327 -0.36 -12.19 -1.04
N GLU A 328 0.77 -12.04 -0.33
CA GLU A 328 1.66 -13.14 0.11
C GLU A 328 2.38 -13.92 -1.02
N LYS A 329 2.19 -13.53 -2.29
CA LYS A 329 2.88 -14.11 -3.45
C LYS A 329 4.01 -13.22 -3.93
N PHE A 330 5.11 -13.84 -4.33
CA PHE A 330 6.29 -13.19 -4.88
C PHE A 330 6.46 -13.58 -6.35
N TYR A 331 6.71 -12.59 -7.19
CA TYR A 331 6.99 -12.73 -8.61
C TYR A 331 8.40 -12.21 -8.84
N ILE A 332 9.30 -13.10 -9.21
CA ILE A 332 10.74 -12.87 -9.14
C ILE A 332 11.30 -13.00 -10.56
N SER A 333 11.95 -11.94 -11.01
CA SER A 333 12.62 -11.79 -12.30
C SER A 333 14.09 -12.20 -12.16
N ARG A 334 14.47 -13.25 -12.90
CA ARG A 334 15.86 -13.67 -13.05
C ARG A 334 16.37 -13.34 -14.44
N SER A 335 17.46 -12.58 -14.53
CA SER A 335 18.17 -12.35 -15.79
C SER A 335 19.16 -13.49 -16.04
N THR A 336 19.30 -13.87 -17.32
CA THR A 336 20.28 -14.89 -17.76
C THR A 336 21.31 -14.32 -18.74
N GLY A 337 21.26 -13.01 -18.99
CA GLY A 337 22.13 -12.28 -19.90
C GLY A 337 21.47 -11.92 -21.23
N ARG A 338 22.30 -11.56 -22.21
CA ARG A 338 21.90 -11.04 -23.54
C ARG A 338 21.25 -12.10 -24.43
N ALA A 339 20.39 -11.66 -25.35
CA ALA A 339 19.78 -12.49 -26.38
C ALA A 339 20.86 -13.31 -27.15
N PRO A 340 20.56 -14.55 -27.56
CA PRO A 340 19.25 -15.21 -27.61
C PRO A 340 18.80 -15.85 -26.28
N LYS A 341 19.51 -15.63 -25.17
CA LYS A 341 19.06 -16.09 -23.84
C LYS A 341 17.74 -15.40 -23.44
N GLN A 342 17.06 -15.98 -22.47
CA GLN A 342 15.75 -15.51 -22.00
C GLN A 342 15.73 -15.49 -20.47
N GLY A 343 15.10 -14.48 -19.88
CA GLY A 343 14.94 -14.40 -18.43
C GLY A 343 13.89 -15.37 -17.91
N ASP A 344 13.96 -15.72 -16.64
CA ASP A 344 13.01 -16.64 -16.00
C ASP A 344 12.12 -15.89 -15.02
N LEU A 345 10.85 -16.30 -14.94
CA LEU A 345 9.93 -15.88 -13.88
C LEU A 345 9.86 -17.00 -12.83
N PHE A 346 10.01 -16.64 -11.57
CA PHE A 346 9.66 -17.51 -10.46
C PHE A 346 8.42 -16.96 -9.77
N VAL A 347 7.47 -17.84 -9.48
CA VAL A 347 6.33 -17.54 -8.62
C VAL A 347 6.52 -18.30 -7.33
N TRP A 348 6.52 -17.59 -6.22
CA TRP A 348 6.84 -18.15 -4.92
C TRP A 348 5.85 -17.68 -3.85
N GLU A 349 5.56 -18.56 -2.90
CA GLU A 349 4.78 -18.29 -1.70
C GLU A 349 5.59 -18.88 -0.53
N GLU A 350 5.62 -18.18 0.59
CA GLU A 350 6.37 -18.63 1.77
C GLU A 350 5.97 -20.05 2.20
N GLY A 351 6.97 -20.84 2.60
CA GLY A 351 6.78 -22.26 2.93
C GLY A 351 6.56 -23.18 1.73
N LYS A 352 6.46 -22.67 0.50
CA LYS A 352 6.34 -23.48 -0.73
C LYS A 352 7.61 -23.43 -1.57
N THR A 353 7.76 -24.43 -2.44
CA THR A 353 8.80 -24.41 -3.48
C THR A 353 8.39 -23.45 -4.59
N ALA A 354 9.33 -22.59 -5.02
CA ALA A 354 9.08 -21.66 -6.12
C ALA A 354 8.84 -22.40 -7.44
N VAL A 355 7.83 -21.96 -8.19
CA VAL A 355 7.53 -22.47 -9.53
C VAL A 355 8.30 -21.65 -10.56
N LYS A 356 9.18 -22.31 -11.31
CA LYS A 356 9.98 -21.69 -12.38
C LYS A 356 9.25 -21.74 -13.72
N HIS A 357 9.03 -20.57 -14.32
CA HIS A 357 8.60 -20.39 -15.71
C HIS A 357 9.81 -20.01 -16.57
N GLN A 358 10.39 -21.01 -17.22
CA GLN A 358 11.65 -20.83 -17.94
C GLN A 358 11.49 -20.05 -19.24
N GLY A 359 12.36 -19.05 -19.43
CA GLY A 359 12.39 -18.18 -20.59
C GLY A 359 11.15 -17.29 -20.68
N TRP A 360 10.55 -16.95 -19.53
CA TRP A 360 9.37 -16.10 -19.46
C TRP A 360 9.67 -14.68 -19.96
N PHE A 361 10.76 -14.09 -19.49
CA PHE A 361 11.09 -12.70 -19.80
C PHE A 361 11.98 -12.59 -21.04
N MET A 362 11.94 -11.40 -21.65
CA MET A 362 12.95 -10.97 -22.60
C MET A 362 14.35 -10.97 -21.96
N ALA A 363 15.39 -11.13 -22.78
CA ALA A 363 16.79 -11.03 -22.36
C ALA A 363 17.08 -9.70 -21.65
N GLY A 364 17.90 -9.76 -20.58
CA GLY A 364 18.30 -8.58 -19.82
C GLY A 364 17.17 -7.90 -19.07
N ASN A 365 16.14 -8.64 -18.66
CA ASN A 365 15.08 -8.16 -17.78
C ASN A 365 15.63 -7.73 -16.43
N GLU A 366 15.26 -6.55 -15.98
CA GLU A 366 15.76 -5.92 -14.77
C GLU A 366 14.67 -5.82 -13.69
N ASP A 367 14.61 -4.67 -13.00
CA ASP A 367 13.72 -4.34 -11.90
C ASP A 367 12.24 -4.56 -12.25
N MET A 368 11.40 -4.61 -11.22
CA MET A 368 9.97 -4.83 -11.39
C MET A 368 9.12 -3.89 -10.54
N SER A 369 8.00 -3.45 -11.10
CA SER A 369 6.96 -2.67 -10.40
C SER A 369 5.59 -3.29 -10.64
N PHE A 370 4.68 -3.16 -9.67
CA PHE A 370 3.34 -3.73 -9.74
C PHE A 370 2.27 -2.65 -9.74
N ASN A 371 1.33 -2.73 -10.69
CA ASN A 371 0.14 -1.92 -10.74
C ASN A 371 -1.08 -2.71 -10.24
N PRO A 372 -1.53 -2.46 -9.00
CA PRO A 372 -2.68 -3.16 -8.42
C PRO A 372 -4.01 -2.84 -9.10
N VAL A 373 -4.14 -1.68 -9.76
CA VAL A 373 -5.36 -1.26 -10.45
C VAL A 373 -5.54 -2.01 -11.76
N ARG A 374 -4.46 -2.13 -12.54
CA ARG A 374 -4.49 -2.82 -13.84
C ARG A 374 -4.18 -4.30 -13.77
N LYS A 375 -3.78 -4.77 -12.59
CA LYS A 375 -3.25 -6.12 -12.34
C LYS A 375 -2.15 -6.44 -13.34
N GLU A 376 -1.17 -5.56 -13.39
CA GLU A 376 -0.02 -5.63 -14.29
C GLU A 376 1.25 -5.56 -13.47
N TYR A 377 2.29 -6.25 -13.90
CA TYR A 377 3.65 -5.94 -13.48
C TYR A 377 4.46 -5.47 -14.68
N TYR A 378 5.42 -4.60 -14.41
CA TYR A 378 6.28 -3.98 -15.39
C TYR A 378 7.72 -4.43 -15.20
N THR A 379 8.49 -4.46 -16.27
CA THR A 379 9.93 -4.61 -16.24
C THR A 379 10.55 -3.82 -17.40
N VAL A 380 11.87 -3.65 -17.36
CA VAL A 380 12.68 -3.00 -18.39
C VAL A 380 13.83 -3.92 -18.80
N THR A 381 14.35 -3.75 -20.02
CA THR A 381 15.52 -4.51 -20.51
C THR A 381 16.76 -3.65 -20.73
N GLU A 382 17.93 -4.17 -20.33
CA GLU A 382 19.18 -3.39 -20.23
C GLU A 382 20.03 -3.31 -21.52
N TYR A 383 19.95 -4.31 -22.38
CA TYR A 383 20.91 -4.52 -23.47
C TYR A 383 20.66 -3.59 -24.66
N ASP A 384 21.69 -2.86 -25.09
CA ASP A 384 21.60 -2.00 -26.27
C ASP A 384 21.16 -2.79 -27.52
N GLY A 385 20.26 -2.16 -28.30
CA GLY A 385 19.59 -2.78 -29.44
C GLY A 385 18.34 -3.61 -29.10
N ASP A 386 18.12 -3.86 -27.81
CA ASP A 386 17.09 -4.75 -27.27
C ASP A 386 16.46 -4.15 -26.00
N ARG A 387 16.26 -2.83 -25.96
CA ARG A 387 15.72 -2.13 -24.78
C ARG A 387 14.23 -1.85 -24.90
N TYR A 388 13.48 -2.32 -23.91
CA TYR A 388 12.02 -2.24 -23.87
C TYR A 388 11.51 -1.85 -22.48
N ILE A 389 10.34 -1.23 -22.44
CA ILE A 389 9.41 -1.31 -21.30
C ILE A 389 8.38 -2.38 -21.64
N LEU A 390 8.22 -3.36 -20.76
CA LEU A 390 7.31 -4.49 -20.95
C LEU A 390 6.30 -4.53 -19.81
N ALA A 391 5.01 -4.60 -20.15
CA ALA A 391 3.93 -4.78 -19.20
C ALA A 391 3.28 -6.15 -19.38
N TYR A 392 3.21 -6.93 -18.31
CA TYR A 392 2.60 -8.25 -18.31
C TYR A 392 1.35 -8.24 -17.44
N LYS A 393 0.32 -8.97 -17.85
CA LYS A 393 -0.83 -9.22 -16.98
C LYS A 393 -0.43 -10.16 -15.85
N PHE A 394 -0.86 -9.80 -14.66
CA PHE A 394 -0.76 -10.67 -13.49
C PHE A 394 -1.71 -11.86 -13.69
N PRO A 395 -1.22 -13.11 -13.57
CA PRO A 395 -2.05 -14.29 -13.81
C PRO A 395 -3.13 -14.40 -12.72
N GLN A 396 -4.40 -14.45 -13.13
CA GLN A 396 -5.56 -14.55 -12.22
C GLN A 396 -5.91 -16.00 -11.83
N ARG A 397 -5.28 -17.03 -12.44
CA ARG A 397 -5.47 -18.48 -12.19
C ARG A 397 -4.19 -19.26 -12.54
N PRO A 398 -3.93 -20.45 -11.95
CA PRO A 398 -2.72 -21.23 -12.23
C PRO A 398 -2.62 -21.55 -13.72
N PHE A 399 -1.40 -21.46 -14.25
CA PHE A 399 -1.06 -21.77 -15.64
C PHE A 399 -1.38 -23.24 -15.95
N GLU A 400 -2.62 -23.52 -16.35
CA GLU A 400 -2.89 -24.67 -17.21
C GLU A 400 -2.45 -24.29 -18.61
N THR A 401 -1.39 -24.99 -19.04
CA THR A 401 -0.82 -25.01 -20.38
C THR A 401 -1.87 -24.71 -21.46
N GLN A 402 -1.67 -23.63 -22.21
CA GLN A 402 -2.29 -23.45 -23.51
C GLN A 402 -1.82 -24.59 -24.43
N ARG A 403 -2.50 -25.73 -24.41
CA ARG A 403 -2.54 -26.62 -25.56
C ARG A 403 -3.42 -25.94 -26.60
N ARG A 404 -2.78 -25.47 -27.67
CA ARG A 404 -3.46 -25.15 -28.94
C ARG A 404 -4.39 -26.30 -29.29
N THR A 405 -5.69 -26.08 -29.15
CA THR A 405 -6.70 -26.86 -29.88
C THR A 405 -7.34 -25.90 -30.87
N ASN A 406 -7.07 -26.16 -32.15
CA ASN A 406 -7.75 -25.55 -33.27
C ASN A 406 -9.26 -25.80 -33.12
N CYS A 407 -10.04 -24.79 -32.75
CA CYS A 407 -11.48 -24.79 -32.94
C CYS A 407 -11.87 -23.59 -33.80
N ARG A 408 -12.25 -23.90 -35.04
CA ARG A 408 -12.96 -23.00 -35.95
C ARG A 408 -14.25 -22.53 -35.29
N PHE A 409 -14.28 -21.29 -34.81
CA PHE A 409 -15.52 -20.53 -34.65
C PHE A 409 -15.28 -19.11 -35.16
N GLY A 410 -15.26 -19.00 -36.50
CA GLY A 410 -15.54 -17.74 -37.17
C GLY A 410 -17.02 -17.41 -37.01
N LYS A 411 -17.31 -16.11 -36.83
CA LYS A 411 -18.64 -15.46 -36.77
C LYS A 411 -19.39 -15.48 -35.42
N VAL A 412 -18.87 -14.82 -34.38
CA VAL A 412 -19.74 -14.19 -33.33
C VAL A 412 -19.10 -12.91 -32.74
N CYS A 413 -18.43 -12.09 -33.56
CA CYS A 413 -17.77 -10.86 -33.07
C CYS A 413 -18.42 -9.55 -33.55
N SER A 414 -19.65 -9.58 -34.10
CA SER A 414 -20.28 -8.40 -34.70
C SER A 414 -21.58 -7.93 -34.05
N VAL A 415 -21.97 -8.44 -32.87
CA VAL A 415 -23.25 -8.04 -32.22
C VAL A 415 -23.05 -7.32 -30.88
N PHE A 416 -21.85 -7.33 -30.29
CA PHE A 416 -21.60 -6.70 -28.98
C PHE A 416 -21.26 -5.20 -29.03
N LEU A 417 -21.06 -4.63 -30.22
CA LEU A 417 -20.62 -3.24 -30.39
C LEU A 417 -21.75 -2.24 -30.72
N TRP A 418 -23.02 -2.65 -30.61
CA TRP A 418 -24.18 -1.79 -30.91
C TRP A 418 -25.20 -1.69 -29.76
N GLY A 419 -24.86 -2.15 -28.55
CA GLY A 419 -25.77 -2.15 -27.38
C GLY A 419 -25.52 -1.04 -26.34
N GLN A 420 -24.61 -0.09 -26.59
CA GLN A 420 -24.30 1.00 -25.63
C GLN A 420 -25.01 2.33 -25.90
N CYS A 421 -25.85 2.41 -26.93
CA CYS A 421 -26.84 3.48 -27.05
C CYS A 421 -28.22 2.86 -26.85
N LEU A 422 -28.98 3.41 -25.90
CA LEU A 422 -30.34 3.01 -25.47
C LEU A 422 -30.37 2.15 -24.20
N ALA A 423 -30.14 2.81 -23.06
CA ALA A 423 -30.62 2.35 -21.76
C ALA A 423 -31.49 3.46 -21.13
N SER A 424 -32.73 3.57 -21.59
CA SER A 424 -33.82 4.05 -20.75
C SER A 424 -34.99 3.08 -20.90
N THR A 425 -35.69 2.83 -19.80
CA THR A 425 -36.84 1.94 -19.60
C THR A 425 -36.57 0.49 -19.17
N ALA A 426 -37.13 0.17 -18.01
CA ALA A 426 -37.08 -1.10 -17.31
C ALA A 426 -38.14 -2.05 -17.85
N SER A 427 -37.83 -2.82 -18.89
CA SER A 427 -38.71 -3.94 -19.32
C SER A 427 -37.98 -5.11 -19.98
N ILE A 428 -36.64 -5.19 -19.89
CA ILE A 428 -35.85 -6.31 -20.43
C ILE A 428 -35.05 -6.95 -19.28
N LYS A 429 -35.75 -7.53 -18.30
CA LYS A 429 -35.11 -8.34 -17.24
C LYS A 429 -35.57 -9.80 -17.21
N VAL A 430 -36.66 -10.14 -17.91
CA VAL A 430 -37.24 -11.49 -17.84
C VAL A 430 -36.67 -12.41 -18.93
N GLU A 431 -36.44 -11.89 -20.15
CA GLU A 431 -36.12 -12.74 -21.31
C GLU A 431 -34.65 -13.19 -21.39
N VAL A 432 -33.71 -12.45 -20.76
CA VAL A 432 -32.29 -12.84 -20.69
C VAL A 432 -32.04 -13.93 -19.64
N LYS A 433 -32.88 -13.98 -18.58
CA LYS A 433 -32.72 -14.89 -17.45
C LYS A 433 -33.13 -16.33 -17.80
N GLU A 434 -34.15 -16.51 -18.64
CA GLU A 434 -34.59 -17.85 -19.09
C GLU A 434 -33.65 -18.48 -20.13
N ARG A 435 -32.94 -17.68 -20.94
CA ARG A 435 -31.99 -18.19 -21.94
C ARG A 435 -30.65 -18.64 -21.33
N LEU A 436 -30.23 -18.01 -20.22
CA LEU A 436 -29.02 -18.40 -19.48
C LEU A 436 -29.19 -19.73 -18.74
N ASN A 437 -30.38 -20.03 -18.20
CA ASN A 437 -30.64 -21.27 -17.46
C ASN A 437 -30.74 -22.53 -18.32
N ARG A 438 -30.99 -22.42 -19.63
CA ARG A 438 -31.01 -23.59 -20.53
C ARG A 438 -29.64 -24.03 -21.03
N THR A 439 -28.58 -23.25 -20.80
CA THR A 439 -27.23 -23.50 -21.37
C THR A 439 -26.24 -24.08 -20.35
N PHE A 440 -26.50 -23.98 -19.05
CA PHE A 440 -25.60 -24.48 -18.00
C PHE A 440 -26.20 -25.70 -17.29
N ASN A 441 -25.81 -26.89 -17.74
CA ASN A 441 -25.99 -28.12 -16.96
C ASN A 441 -24.63 -28.76 -16.70
N SER A 442 -23.85 -28.19 -15.78
CA SER A 442 -22.75 -28.89 -15.11
C SER A 442 -22.31 -28.13 -13.85
N LYS A 443 -22.21 -28.89 -12.75
CA LYS A 443 -21.81 -28.48 -11.40
C LYS A 443 -20.46 -27.72 -11.39
N ALA A 444 -20.49 -26.43 -11.10
CA ALA A 444 -19.36 -25.66 -10.59
C ALA A 444 -19.90 -24.60 -9.59
N PRO A 445 -19.21 -24.32 -8.47
CA PRO A 445 -19.79 -23.55 -7.38
C PRO A 445 -19.83 -22.06 -7.74
N VAL A 446 -20.97 -21.44 -7.48
CA VAL A 446 -21.25 -20.00 -7.74
C VAL A 446 -20.50 -19.08 -6.75
N ASP A 447 -19.63 -19.61 -5.90
CA ASP A 447 -18.96 -18.86 -4.81
C ASP A 447 -17.62 -18.19 -5.15
N CYS A 448 -17.05 -18.40 -6.34
CA CYS A 448 -15.73 -17.83 -6.68
C CYS A 448 -15.76 -16.43 -7.33
N LEU A 449 -16.94 -15.92 -7.72
CA LEU A 449 -17.06 -14.61 -8.38
C LEU A 449 -17.24 -13.44 -7.40
N GLN A 450 -17.43 -13.71 -6.11
CA GLN A 450 -17.60 -12.69 -5.07
C GLN A 450 -16.29 -12.32 -4.33
N LEU A 451 -15.19 -13.03 -4.58
CA LEU A 451 -13.91 -12.86 -3.87
C LEU A 451 -12.80 -12.18 -4.70
N LEU A 452 -12.98 -12.00 -6.01
CA LEU A 452 -11.95 -11.46 -6.94
C LEU A 452 -12.12 -9.97 -7.26
N TRP A 453 -13.08 -9.31 -6.63
CA TRP A 453 -13.40 -7.92 -6.81
C TRP A 453 -13.77 -7.36 -5.45
N ASP A 454 -12.95 -6.45 -4.93
CA ASP A 454 -13.37 -5.60 -3.83
C ASP A 454 -13.75 -4.22 -4.40
N PRO A 455 -15.03 -3.97 -4.70
CA PRO A 455 -15.48 -2.65 -5.13
C PRO A 455 -15.25 -1.58 -4.04
N ARG A 456 -15.01 -2.00 -2.78
CA ARG A 456 -15.01 -1.13 -1.62
C ARG A 456 -13.91 -0.07 -1.67
N LYS A 457 -12.72 -0.40 -2.20
CA LYS A 457 -11.55 0.50 -2.26
C LYS A 457 -11.56 1.49 -3.42
N LEU A 458 -12.52 1.39 -4.35
CA LEU A 458 -12.63 2.28 -5.53
C LEU A 458 -13.77 3.31 -5.42
N LEU A 459 -14.69 3.14 -4.47
CA LEU A 459 -15.82 4.04 -4.25
C LEU A 459 -15.47 5.07 -3.17
N LYS A 460 -14.97 6.23 -3.59
CA LYS A 460 -14.91 7.40 -2.70
C LYS A 460 -16.33 7.88 -2.41
N MET A 461 -16.86 7.48 -1.27
CA MET A 461 -18.17 7.88 -0.77
C MET A 461 -18.15 9.25 -0.07
N HIS A 462 -19.28 9.94 -0.09
CA HIS A 462 -19.58 10.98 0.89
C HIS A 462 -20.48 10.40 2.01
N ILE A 463 -19.94 10.37 3.23
CA ILE A 463 -20.56 9.73 4.40
C ILE A 463 -21.05 10.80 5.38
N LEU A 464 -22.34 10.79 5.70
CA LEU A 464 -22.89 11.54 6.83
C LEU A 464 -22.69 10.72 8.11
N VAL A 465 -22.06 11.30 9.13
CA VAL A 465 -21.72 10.62 10.38
C VAL A 465 -22.41 11.28 11.57
N LEU A 466 -23.20 10.50 12.30
CA LEU A 466 -23.69 10.84 13.64
C LEU A 466 -22.87 10.10 14.70
N GLY A 467 -22.49 10.79 15.78
CA GLY A 467 -21.68 10.20 16.85
C GLY A 467 -20.17 10.28 16.62
N ALA A 468 -19.71 11.15 15.73
CA ALA A 468 -18.29 11.35 15.37
C ALA A 468 -17.37 11.69 16.57
N THR A 469 -17.90 12.34 17.61
CA THR A 469 -17.15 12.65 18.84
C THR A 469 -17.04 11.46 19.80
N GLY A 470 -17.77 10.38 19.54
CA GLY A 470 -17.77 9.15 20.34
C GLY A 470 -16.46 8.36 20.21
N ALA A 471 -16.28 7.36 21.06
CA ALA A 471 -15.06 6.55 21.05
C ALA A 471 -14.92 5.70 19.77
N ILE A 472 -16.01 5.17 19.22
CA ILE A 472 -16.02 4.50 17.92
C ILE A 472 -16.00 5.54 16.79
N GLY A 473 -16.80 6.61 16.93
CA GLY A 473 -16.91 7.72 15.97
C GLY A 473 -15.58 8.31 15.54
N ARG A 474 -14.68 8.58 16.50
CA ARG A 474 -13.36 9.13 16.21
C ARG A 474 -12.53 8.18 15.36
N GLN A 475 -12.48 6.90 15.73
CA GLN A 475 -11.74 5.89 14.98
C GLN A 475 -12.34 5.65 13.59
N PHE A 476 -13.66 5.67 13.46
CA PHE A 476 -14.33 5.57 12.17
C PHE A 476 -13.96 6.75 11.26
N CYS A 477 -14.01 7.98 11.79
CA CYS A 477 -13.65 9.18 11.01
C CYS A 477 -12.18 9.13 10.57
N ASP A 478 -11.27 8.70 11.46
CA ASP A 478 -9.85 8.55 11.13
C ASP A 478 -9.64 7.58 9.97
N ILE A 479 -10.22 6.37 10.06
CA ILE A 479 -10.09 5.35 9.03
C ILE A 479 -10.73 5.82 7.72
N ALA A 480 -11.93 6.40 7.78
CA ALA A 480 -12.64 6.86 6.58
C ALA A 480 -11.91 8.01 5.86
N LEU A 481 -11.34 8.97 6.60
CA LEU A 481 -10.54 10.05 6.02
C LEU A 481 -9.20 9.53 5.46
N GLN A 482 -8.57 8.57 6.13
CA GLN A 482 -7.34 7.91 5.64
C GLN A 482 -7.58 7.17 4.32
N GLU A 483 -8.73 6.52 4.17
CA GLU A 483 -9.16 5.88 2.91
C GLU A 483 -9.69 6.88 1.87
N GLY A 484 -9.73 8.17 2.24
CA GLY A 484 -10.01 9.28 1.34
C GLY A 484 -11.48 9.45 1.01
N HIS A 485 -12.38 9.00 1.89
CA HIS A 485 -13.80 9.33 1.88
C HIS A 485 -14.01 10.79 2.28
N ARG A 486 -15.12 11.38 1.82
CA ARG A 486 -15.58 12.69 2.29
C ARG A 486 -16.53 12.48 3.46
N LEU A 487 -16.41 13.28 4.52
CA LEU A 487 -17.26 13.18 5.69
C LEU A 487 -18.09 14.46 5.86
N THR A 488 -19.37 14.29 6.18
CA THR A 488 -20.16 15.33 6.87
C THR A 488 -20.42 14.85 8.29
N LEU A 489 -19.96 15.60 9.29
CA LEU A 489 -20.14 15.25 10.69
C LEU A 489 -21.31 16.07 11.24
N PHE A 490 -22.36 15.38 11.69
CA PHE A 490 -23.46 16.01 12.41
C PHE A 490 -23.24 15.88 13.91
N VAL A 491 -22.94 16.99 14.56
CA VAL A 491 -22.50 17.03 15.97
C VAL A 491 -23.20 18.15 16.73
N ARG A 492 -23.40 17.97 18.03
CA ARG A 492 -24.00 19.03 18.88
C ARG A 492 -23.02 20.15 19.27
N ASN A 493 -21.72 19.90 19.11
CA ASN A 493 -20.66 20.84 19.47
C ASN A 493 -19.42 20.49 18.63
N ALA A 494 -19.10 21.34 17.66
CA ALA A 494 -17.97 21.17 16.75
C ALA A 494 -16.62 21.15 17.48
N GLY A 495 -16.51 21.84 18.62
CA GLY A 495 -15.29 21.91 19.43
C GLY A 495 -14.89 20.58 20.08
N LYS A 496 -15.81 19.60 20.18
CA LYS A 496 -15.51 18.24 20.67
C LYS A 496 -14.98 17.31 19.59
N VAL A 497 -14.99 17.73 18.33
CA VAL A 497 -14.38 16.97 17.22
C VAL A 497 -12.86 17.17 17.29
N PRO A 498 -12.05 16.09 17.26
CA PRO A 498 -10.59 16.22 17.22
C PRO A 498 -10.13 17.15 16.11
N GLU A 499 -9.13 17.98 16.40
CA GLU A 499 -8.69 19.05 15.51
C GLU A 499 -8.28 18.54 14.12
N HIS A 500 -7.57 17.42 14.05
CA HIS A 500 -7.12 16.83 12.79
C HIS A 500 -8.27 16.30 11.92
N ILE A 501 -9.40 15.92 12.51
CA ILE A 501 -10.62 15.56 11.79
C ILE A 501 -11.35 16.82 11.35
N ARG A 502 -11.50 17.79 12.27
CA ARG A 502 -12.24 19.04 12.06
C ARG A 502 -11.61 19.93 10.98
N LEU A 503 -10.28 19.98 10.91
CA LEU A 503 -9.54 20.80 9.95
C LEU A 503 -9.23 20.07 8.64
N ASN A 504 -9.64 18.80 8.49
CA ASN A 504 -9.41 18.05 7.26
C ASN A 504 -10.27 18.63 6.12
N ALA A 505 -9.66 18.85 4.94
CA ALA A 505 -10.34 19.40 3.77
C ALA A 505 -11.50 18.52 3.26
N ALA A 506 -11.49 17.22 3.57
CA ALA A 506 -12.56 16.28 3.24
C ALA A 506 -13.66 16.21 4.31
N THR A 507 -13.60 17.03 5.36
CA THR A 507 -14.60 17.09 6.44
C THR A 507 -15.44 18.35 6.36
N LYS A 508 -16.77 18.20 6.36
CA LYS A 508 -17.74 19.27 6.61
C LYS A 508 -18.38 19.04 7.98
N ILE A 509 -18.45 20.06 8.83
CA ILE A 509 -19.17 19.98 10.11
C ILE A 509 -20.52 20.68 9.97
N LEU A 510 -21.57 20.02 10.42
CA LEU A 510 -22.90 20.60 10.65
C LEU A 510 -23.18 20.51 12.15
N GLU A 511 -23.33 21.67 12.79
CA GLU A 511 -23.63 21.74 14.21
C GLU A 511 -25.15 21.81 14.41
N GLY A 512 -25.72 20.88 15.17
CA GLY A 512 -27.16 20.82 15.38
C GLY A 512 -27.60 19.64 16.25
N THR A 513 -28.91 19.48 16.41
CA THR A 513 -29.52 18.46 17.28
C THR A 513 -30.59 17.64 16.56
N LEU A 514 -30.94 16.47 17.11
CA LEU A 514 -31.94 15.58 16.49
C LEU A 514 -33.40 16.03 16.77
N GLU A 515 -33.57 17.02 17.64
CA GLU A 515 -34.87 17.53 18.09
C GLU A 515 -35.36 18.71 17.24
N LEU A 516 -34.48 19.38 16.50
CA LEU A 516 -34.80 20.57 15.72
C LEU A 516 -35.01 20.23 14.24
N ASP A 517 -36.23 20.45 13.73
CA ASP A 517 -36.56 20.12 12.33
C ASP A 517 -35.69 20.88 11.31
N SER A 518 -35.31 22.13 11.62
CA SER A 518 -34.39 22.93 10.80
C SER A 518 -33.05 22.22 10.57
N ASP A 519 -32.47 21.67 11.65
CA ASP A 519 -31.18 20.99 11.63
C ASP A 519 -31.29 19.68 10.85
N LEU A 520 -32.43 18.98 11.00
CA LEU A 520 -32.72 17.77 10.24
C LEU A 520 -32.90 18.04 8.74
N ASN A 521 -33.44 19.19 8.34
CA ASN A 521 -33.52 19.59 6.94
C ASN A 521 -32.13 19.92 6.39
N GLU A 522 -31.33 20.72 7.11
CA GLU A 522 -29.97 21.07 6.70
C GLU A 522 -29.08 19.84 6.54
N VAL A 523 -29.15 18.90 7.49
CA VAL A 523 -28.36 17.67 7.43
C VAL A 523 -28.82 16.74 6.30
N ALA A 524 -30.12 16.69 5.99
CA ALA A 524 -30.63 15.92 4.86
C ALA A 524 -30.15 16.48 3.51
N GLU A 525 -29.94 17.78 3.42
CA GLU A 525 -29.41 18.47 2.24
C GLU A 525 -27.89 18.41 2.10
N CYS A 526 -27.17 17.70 2.98
CA CYS A 526 -25.71 17.72 2.98
C CYS A 526 -25.06 17.08 1.73
N GLY A 527 -25.83 16.31 0.95
CA GLY A 527 -25.39 15.66 -0.29
C GLY A 527 -24.61 14.36 -0.11
N ALA A 528 -24.72 13.73 1.08
CA ALA A 528 -24.11 12.43 1.37
C ALA A 528 -24.87 11.28 0.69
N ASP A 529 -24.12 10.23 0.34
CA ASP A 529 -24.66 9.03 -0.30
C ASP A 529 -25.12 7.99 0.73
N ILE A 530 -24.46 8.00 1.89
CA ILE A 530 -24.69 7.05 2.99
C ILE A 530 -24.67 7.75 4.35
N PHE A 531 -25.60 7.35 5.22
CA PHE A 531 -25.65 7.76 6.62
C PHE A 531 -25.14 6.65 7.54
N VAL A 532 -24.16 6.98 8.38
CA VAL A 532 -23.60 6.09 9.40
C VAL A 532 -23.86 6.70 10.77
N SER A 533 -24.56 5.96 11.64
CA SER A 533 -24.75 6.36 13.03
C SER A 533 -24.02 5.45 14.00
N LEU A 534 -23.11 6.07 14.75
CA LEU A 534 -22.33 5.48 15.84
C LEU A 534 -22.80 6.00 17.20
N ALA A 535 -23.96 6.64 17.24
CA ALA A 535 -24.56 7.18 18.45
C ALA A 535 -25.22 6.07 19.28
N GLY A 536 -25.00 6.14 20.59
CA GLY A 536 -25.71 5.33 21.58
C GLY A 536 -26.25 6.22 22.70
N PRO A 537 -27.22 5.72 23.48
CA PRO A 537 -27.77 6.47 24.61
C PRO A 537 -26.67 6.76 25.63
N SER A 538 -26.64 7.99 26.13
CA SER A 538 -25.73 8.32 27.24
C SER A 538 -26.22 7.65 28.53
N TYR A 539 -25.31 7.40 29.47
CA TYR A 539 -25.69 6.89 30.77
C TYR A 539 -26.62 7.88 31.47
N GLY A 540 -27.77 7.42 31.96
CA GLY A 540 -28.77 8.26 32.64
C GLY A 540 -29.69 9.09 31.73
N THR A 541 -29.66 8.90 30.40
CA THR A 541 -30.63 9.55 29.50
C THR A 541 -32.05 9.04 29.76
N SER A 542 -33.00 9.95 30.01
CA SER A 542 -34.43 9.67 30.06
C SER A 542 -35.08 9.91 28.69
N GLY A 543 -36.06 9.09 28.33
CA GLY A 543 -36.76 9.17 27.04
C GLY A 543 -36.05 8.43 25.91
N THR A 544 -36.47 8.71 24.67
CA THR A 544 -36.00 8.03 23.45
C THR A 544 -35.54 9.01 22.34
N PRO A 545 -34.60 9.93 22.62
CA PRO A 545 -34.14 10.94 21.66
C PRO A 545 -33.59 10.35 20.34
N LEU A 546 -32.91 9.21 20.35
CA LEU A 546 -32.40 8.62 19.10
C LEU A 546 -33.54 8.06 18.25
N THR A 547 -34.49 7.37 18.89
CA THR A 547 -35.69 6.84 18.24
C THR A 547 -36.48 7.96 17.58
N ASN A 548 -36.79 9.02 18.34
CA ASN A 548 -37.57 10.16 17.84
C ASN A 548 -36.81 10.88 16.72
N GLY A 549 -35.50 11.08 16.89
CA GLY A 549 -34.63 11.68 15.88
C GLY A 549 -34.59 10.89 14.57
N TYR A 550 -34.43 9.57 14.63
CA TYR A 550 -34.40 8.74 13.43
C TYR A 550 -35.75 8.64 12.73
N GLN A 551 -36.87 8.64 13.48
CA GLN A 551 -38.22 8.68 12.89
C GLN A 551 -38.44 9.93 12.01
N LEU A 552 -37.81 11.05 12.36
CA LEU A 552 -37.88 12.30 11.60
C LEU A 552 -36.80 12.39 10.52
N LEU A 553 -35.56 11.99 10.84
CA LEU A 553 -34.42 12.15 9.97
C LEU A 553 -34.43 11.17 8.79
N ILE A 554 -34.70 9.89 9.01
CA ILE A 554 -34.56 8.86 7.97
C ILE A 554 -35.48 9.14 6.76
N PRO A 555 -36.76 9.52 6.93
CA PRO A 555 -37.61 9.91 5.81
C PRO A 555 -37.08 11.12 5.02
N LYS A 556 -36.51 12.12 5.72
CA LYS A 556 -35.86 13.29 5.07
C LYS A 556 -34.61 12.86 4.30
N LEU A 557 -33.79 11.97 4.84
CA LEU A 557 -32.64 11.43 4.11
C LEU A 557 -33.10 10.69 2.84
N ALA A 558 -34.16 9.88 2.94
CA ALA A 558 -34.74 9.17 1.80
C ALA A 558 -35.25 10.14 0.72
N SER A 559 -35.89 11.25 1.09
CA SER A 559 -36.37 12.25 0.12
C SER A 559 -35.24 13.00 -0.59
N HIS A 560 -34.08 13.14 0.06
CA HIS A 560 -32.88 13.77 -0.52
C HIS A 560 -31.93 12.77 -1.22
N LYS A 561 -32.46 11.62 -1.66
CA LYS A 561 -31.75 10.59 -2.44
C LYS A 561 -30.58 9.92 -1.71
N MET A 562 -30.57 9.92 -0.37
CA MET A 562 -29.65 9.08 0.39
C MET A 562 -29.93 7.62 0.05
N SER A 563 -28.90 6.91 -0.41
CA SER A 563 -29.07 5.53 -0.87
C SER A 563 -29.24 4.57 0.30
N ARG A 564 -28.59 4.87 1.43
CA ARG A 564 -28.38 3.89 2.50
C ARG A 564 -28.18 4.48 3.89
N VAL A 565 -28.61 3.75 4.92
CA VAL A 565 -28.33 4.01 6.33
C VAL A 565 -27.75 2.79 7.04
N LEU A 566 -26.76 2.99 7.89
CA LEU A 566 -26.19 1.99 8.80
C LEU A 566 -26.20 2.54 10.22
N ILE A 567 -26.94 1.88 11.12
CA ILE A 567 -27.21 2.41 12.45
C ILE A 567 -26.82 1.39 13.52
N LEU A 568 -26.02 1.86 14.49
CA LEU A 568 -25.64 1.10 15.67
C LEU A 568 -26.87 0.71 16.50
N CYS A 569 -26.93 -0.56 16.87
CA CYS A 569 -27.93 -1.11 17.77
C CYS A 569 -27.29 -2.01 18.85
N THR A 570 -28.11 -2.59 19.73
CA THR A 570 -27.68 -3.53 20.77
C THR A 570 -28.52 -4.81 20.73
N PRO A 571 -28.08 -5.88 21.43
CA PRO A 571 -28.85 -7.12 21.61
C PRO A 571 -30.24 -6.94 22.24
N SER A 572 -30.57 -5.75 22.74
CA SER A 572 -31.92 -5.43 23.25
C SER A 572 -32.99 -5.54 22.16
N TYR A 573 -32.65 -5.25 20.90
CA TYR A 573 -33.54 -5.43 19.76
C TYR A 573 -33.29 -6.81 19.13
N ARG A 574 -34.36 -7.61 19.01
CA ARG A 574 -34.32 -9.00 18.53
C ARG A 574 -34.65 -9.08 17.05
N ASP A 575 -33.92 -9.94 16.36
CA ASP A 575 -34.22 -10.40 15.01
C ASP A 575 -35.04 -11.69 15.06
N GLN A 576 -35.74 -12.02 13.98
CA GLN A 576 -36.46 -13.29 13.85
C GLN A 576 -35.52 -14.50 13.80
N LEU A 577 -34.27 -14.30 13.37
CA LEU A 577 -33.24 -15.34 13.28
C LEU A 577 -32.47 -15.56 14.59
N ASP A 578 -32.75 -14.77 15.64
CA ASP A 578 -32.11 -14.96 16.94
C ASP A 578 -32.66 -16.18 17.67
N VAL A 579 -31.76 -16.92 18.32
CA VAL A 579 -32.10 -18.02 19.22
C VAL A 579 -31.98 -17.54 20.67
N GLU A 580 -33.00 -17.78 21.46
CA GLU A 580 -33.00 -17.42 22.86
C GLU A 580 -32.07 -18.34 23.66
N THR A 581 -30.92 -17.80 24.09
CA THR A 581 -30.01 -18.49 25.01
C THR A 581 -30.09 -17.86 26.39
N TRP A 582 -29.71 -18.63 27.42
CA TRP A 582 -29.68 -18.15 28.80
C TRP A 582 -28.85 -16.86 28.95
N LYS A 583 -27.73 -16.76 28.22
CA LYS A 583 -26.83 -15.58 28.18
C LYS A 583 -27.58 -14.31 27.77
N TRP A 584 -28.30 -14.35 26.64
CA TRP A 584 -29.02 -13.17 26.14
C TRP A 584 -30.31 -12.89 26.89
N ARG A 585 -31.00 -13.94 27.37
CA ARG A 585 -32.19 -13.78 28.21
C ARG A 585 -31.83 -13.10 29.54
N ALA A 586 -30.71 -13.47 30.15
CA ALA A 586 -30.21 -12.82 31.36
C ALA A 586 -29.78 -11.37 31.10
N GLY A 587 -29.07 -11.11 29.99
CA GLY A 587 -28.67 -9.75 29.60
C GLY A 587 -29.87 -8.83 29.33
N GLU A 588 -30.89 -9.34 28.64
CA GLU A 588 -32.13 -8.60 28.39
C GLU A 588 -32.89 -8.29 29.68
N TRP A 589 -33.03 -9.28 30.56
CA TRP A 589 -33.65 -9.09 31.88
C TRP A 589 -32.90 -8.05 32.71
N PHE A 590 -31.57 -8.11 32.71
CA PHE A 590 -30.72 -7.13 33.38
C PHE A 590 -30.96 -5.71 32.83
N MET A 591 -30.99 -5.54 31.50
CA MET A 591 -31.24 -4.24 30.88
C MET A 591 -32.66 -3.71 31.19
N LYS A 592 -33.68 -4.58 31.21
CA LYS A 592 -35.06 -4.18 31.57
C LYS A 592 -35.19 -3.67 33.00
N ILE A 593 -34.41 -4.22 33.93
CA ILE A 593 -34.46 -3.85 35.36
C ILE A 593 -33.57 -2.66 35.67
N PHE A 594 -32.31 -2.69 35.24
CA PHE A 594 -31.30 -1.72 35.68
C PHE A 594 -31.04 -0.60 34.67
N SER A 595 -31.55 -0.70 33.44
CA SER A 595 -31.32 0.27 32.37
C SER A 595 -32.50 0.36 31.40
N SER A 596 -33.71 0.40 31.97
CA SER A 596 -34.98 0.34 31.22
C SER A 596 -35.07 1.40 30.11
N GLY A 597 -34.62 2.63 30.36
CA GLY A 597 -34.58 3.70 29.35
C GLY A 597 -33.68 3.37 28.16
N GLN A 598 -32.47 2.85 28.40
CA GLN A 598 -31.56 2.44 27.33
C GLN A 598 -32.11 1.23 26.57
N TYR A 599 -32.78 0.30 27.27
CA TYR A 599 -33.48 -0.81 26.62
C TYR A 599 -34.57 -0.30 25.67
N GLN A 600 -35.45 0.59 26.14
CA GLN A 600 -36.53 1.16 25.33
C GLN A 600 -36.01 1.98 24.14
N GLU A 601 -34.94 2.77 24.33
CA GLU A 601 -34.29 3.51 23.25
C GLU A 601 -33.80 2.57 22.15
N MET A 602 -33.03 1.52 22.50
CA MET A 602 -32.47 0.65 21.47
C MET A 602 -33.53 -0.21 20.79
N VAL A 603 -34.59 -0.61 21.50
CA VAL A 603 -35.76 -1.27 20.89
C VAL A 603 -36.50 -0.31 19.97
N GLY A 604 -36.66 0.95 20.38
CA GLY A 604 -37.29 2.02 19.60
C GLY A 604 -36.52 2.32 18.31
N VAL A 605 -35.20 2.51 18.40
CA VAL A 605 -34.29 2.65 17.25
C VAL A 605 -34.44 1.46 16.31
N GLY A 606 -34.41 0.24 16.84
CA GLY A 606 -34.55 -0.96 16.00
C GLY A 606 -35.88 -1.00 15.25
N LYS A 607 -36.99 -0.64 15.91
CA LYS A 607 -38.30 -0.53 15.26
C LYS A 607 -38.32 0.57 14.19
N ALA A 608 -37.88 1.79 14.53
CA ALA A 608 -37.91 2.94 13.64
C ALA A 608 -37.09 2.72 12.35
N VAL A 609 -35.91 2.09 12.48
CA VAL A 609 -35.03 1.83 11.34
C VAL A 609 -35.52 0.65 10.51
N SER A 610 -35.93 -0.45 11.15
CA SER A 610 -36.40 -1.65 10.42
C SER A 610 -37.72 -1.43 9.68
N SER A 611 -38.53 -0.46 10.10
CA SER A 611 -39.76 -0.05 9.41
C SER A 611 -39.55 1.08 8.39
N ALA A 612 -38.31 1.52 8.13
CA ALA A 612 -38.07 2.61 7.21
C ALA A 612 -38.31 2.18 5.75
N GLU A 613 -39.07 3.01 5.02
CA GLU A 613 -39.36 2.81 3.60
C GLU A 613 -38.55 3.78 2.74
N GLY A 614 -38.32 3.41 1.47
CA GLY A 614 -37.64 4.28 0.51
C GLY A 614 -36.12 4.41 0.68
N ILE A 615 -35.51 3.70 1.64
CA ILE A 615 -34.06 3.72 1.89
C ILE A 615 -33.53 2.34 2.29
N GLN A 616 -32.33 1.99 1.84
CA GLN A 616 -31.68 0.74 2.24
C GLN A 616 -31.14 0.88 3.66
N TRP A 617 -31.65 0.11 4.62
CA TRP A 617 -31.19 0.19 6.00
C TRP A 617 -30.37 -1.04 6.41
N GLY A 618 -29.49 -0.89 7.40
CA GLY A 618 -28.83 -1.99 8.09
C GLY A 618 -28.63 -1.62 9.56
N LEU A 619 -28.94 -2.56 10.45
CA LEU A 619 -28.96 -2.31 11.89
C LEU A 619 -28.00 -3.26 12.61
N TYR A 620 -26.76 -2.83 12.83
CA TYR A 620 -25.73 -3.71 13.39
C TYR A 620 -25.70 -3.65 14.92
N ARG A 621 -25.74 -4.82 15.55
CA ARG A 621 -25.86 -4.98 17.00
C ARG A 621 -24.51 -5.34 17.60
N VAL A 622 -24.10 -4.63 18.64
CA VAL A 622 -22.82 -4.88 19.34
C VAL A 622 -23.05 -5.25 20.80
N GLY A 623 -22.22 -6.14 21.33
CA GLY A 623 -22.18 -6.47 22.74
C GLY A 623 -21.36 -5.45 23.55
N GLY A 624 -20.57 -5.96 24.50
CA GLY A 624 -19.67 -5.15 25.31
C GLY A 624 -18.50 -4.58 24.50
N LEU A 625 -18.19 -3.29 24.71
CA LEU A 625 -17.17 -2.57 23.94
C LEU A 625 -15.83 -2.46 24.70
N THR A 626 -14.75 -2.94 24.08
CA THR A 626 -13.38 -2.83 24.61
C THR A 626 -12.56 -1.77 23.87
N ASN A 627 -11.41 -1.39 24.43
CA ASN A 627 -10.42 -0.50 23.79
C ASN A 627 -9.25 -1.27 23.17
N GLY A 628 -9.43 -2.56 22.88
CA GLY A 628 -8.41 -3.38 22.21
C GLY A 628 -8.15 -2.92 20.78
N PRO A 629 -7.07 -3.43 20.14
CA PRO A 629 -6.79 -3.18 18.73
C PRO A 629 -7.89 -3.73 17.81
N GLU A 630 -7.83 -3.38 16.53
CA GLU A 630 -8.64 -4.03 15.49
C GLU A 630 -8.34 -5.54 15.49
N ALA A 631 -9.37 -6.36 15.45
CA ALA A 631 -9.27 -7.82 15.47
C ALA A 631 -10.36 -8.43 14.56
N PRO A 632 -10.23 -9.69 14.13
CA PRO A 632 -11.24 -10.34 13.30
C PRO A 632 -12.64 -10.25 13.89
N VAL A 633 -13.61 -9.88 13.05
CA VAL A 633 -15.03 -9.73 13.43
C VAL A 633 -15.83 -10.92 12.92
N GLU A 634 -16.59 -11.55 13.80
CA GLU A 634 -17.64 -12.51 13.47
C GLU A 634 -18.96 -11.75 13.33
N THR A 635 -19.71 -12.04 12.26
CA THR A 635 -21.02 -11.42 11.98
C THR A 635 -22.10 -12.49 11.92
N THR A 636 -22.99 -12.50 12.90
CA THR A 636 -23.92 -13.61 13.16
C THR A 636 -25.25 -13.10 13.73
N TYR A 637 -26.08 -14.01 14.25
CA TYR A 637 -27.28 -13.71 15.04
C TYR A 637 -27.09 -14.13 16.51
N LEU A 638 -27.92 -13.58 17.40
CA LEU A 638 -27.83 -13.88 18.83
C LEU A 638 -28.18 -15.36 19.05
N GLY A 639 -27.38 -16.05 19.87
CA GLY A 639 -27.60 -17.46 20.18
C GLY A 639 -27.14 -18.44 19.10
N SER A 640 -26.37 -17.97 18.11
CA SER A 640 -25.76 -18.81 17.07
C SER A 640 -24.66 -19.75 17.57
N GLY A 641 -24.12 -19.52 18.78
CA GLY A 641 -22.97 -20.25 19.33
C GLY A 641 -21.62 -19.61 18.98
N ALA A 642 -21.56 -18.77 17.95
CA ALA A 642 -20.39 -17.98 17.56
C ALA A 642 -20.43 -16.53 18.08
N ASP A 643 -21.53 -16.15 18.75
CA ASP A 643 -21.86 -14.82 19.21
C ASP A 643 -21.15 -14.45 20.53
N GLN A 644 -19.87 -14.12 20.45
CA GLN A 644 -19.09 -13.66 21.60
C GLN A 644 -19.62 -12.34 22.19
N THR A 645 -19.35 -12.11 23.48
CA THR A 645 -19.90 -10.94 24.20
C THR A 645 -19.17 -9.64 23.86
N TRP A 646 -17.89 -9.69 23.50
CA TRP A 646 -17.02 -8.51 23.45
C TRP A 646 -16.59 -8.16 22.02
N ILE A 647 -16.44 -6.87 21.75
CA ILE A 647 -15.85 -6.35 20.52
C ILE A 647 -15.06 -5.06 20.80
N SER A 648 -13.93 -4.87 20.14
CA SER A 648 -13.16 -3.64 20.23
C SER A 648 -13.79 -2.53 19.40
N ARG A 649 -13.68 -1.30 19.90
CA ARG A 649 -14.18 -0.11 19.17
C ARG A 649 -13.53 0.05 17.79
N ALA A 650 -12.26 -0.34 17.65
CA ALA A 650 -11.54 -0.36 16.38
C ALA A 650 -12.15 -1.36 15.40
N SER A 651 -12.48 -2.56 15.87
CA SER A 651 -13.15 -3.58 15.05
C SER A 651 -14.53 -3.14 14.58
N VAL A 652 -15.30 -2.45 15.44
CA VAL A 652 -16.59 -1.87 15.03
C VAL A 652 -16.40 -0.81 13.96
N ALA A 653 -15.46 0.13 14.14
CA ALA A 653 -15.21 1.19 13.16
C ALA A 653 -14.83 0.63 11.79
N ARG A 654 -13.90 -0.34 11.75
CA ARG A 654 -13.51 -1.05 10.53
C ARG A 654 -14.67 -1.78 9.87
N TRP A 655 -15.42 -2.56 10.64
CA TRP A 655 -16.54 -3.35 10.13
C TRP A 655 -17.62 -2.46 9.53
N VAL A 656 -17.95 -1.34 10.20
CA VAL A 656 -18.97 -0.40 9.72
C VAL A 656 -18.55 0.26 8.39
N LEU A 657 -17.28 0.63 8.23
CA LEU A 657 -16.80 1.20 6.97
C LEU A 657 -16.80 0.17 5.83
N ASN A 658 -16.41 -1.07 6.13
CA ASN A 658 -16.49 -2.17 5.18
C ASN A 658 -17.94 -2.42 4.76
N GLU A 659 -18.86 -2.54 5.73
CA GLU A 659 -20.26 -2.81 5.46
C GLU A 659 -20.94 -1.65 4.73
N ALA A 660 -20.58 -0.40 5.03
CA ALA A 660 -21.02 0.80 4.31
C ALA A 660 -20.84 0.65 2.80
N THR A 661 -19.77 -0.03 2.41
CA THR A 661 -19.40 -0.18 1.01
C THR A 661 -19.84 -1.53 0.40
N GLU A 662 -19.99 -2.58 1.20
CA GLU A 662 -20.35 -3.93 0.70
C GLU A 662 -21.84 -4.16 0.50
N GLY A 663 -22.68 -3.70 1.43
CA GLY A 663 -24.12 -3.95 1.32
C GLY A 663 -24.57 -5.35 1.71
N LYS A 664 -23.76 -6.15 2.41
CA LYS A 664 -24.11 -7.56 2.72
C LYS A 664 -25.28 -7.69 3.68
N TRP A 665 -25.49 -6.69 4.53
CA TRP A 665 -26.47 -6.69 5.62
C TRP A 665 -27.59 -5.67 5.43
N ILE A 666 -27.89 -5.30 4.18
CA ILE A 666 -29.07 -4.49 3.84
C ILE A 666 -30.35 -5.26 4.23
N GLY A 667 -31.27 -4.58 4.92
CA GLY A 667 -32.53 -5.12 5.41
C GLY A 667 -32.38 -6.13 6.55
N LYS A 668 -31.20 -6.19 7.21
CA LYS A 668 -30.89 -7.18 8.24
C LYS A 668 -30.40 -6.53 9.52
N THR A 669 -30.48 -7.29 10.61
CA THR A 669 -29.97 -6.87 11.92
C THR A 669 -28.82 -7.77 12.42
N PRO A 670 -27.62 -7.75 11.80
CA PRO A 670 -26.52 -8.61 12.26
C PRO A 670 -26.07 -8.27 13.68
N TYR A 671 -25.59 -9.27 14.42
CA TYR A 671 -24.79 -9.11 15.63
C TYR A 671 -23.30 -9.30 15.32
N ILE A 672 -22.46 -8.35 15.76
CA ILE A 672 -21.02 -8.40 15.53
C ILE A 672 -20.24 -8.54 16.84
N CYS A 673 -19.21 -9.38 16.81
CA CYS A 673 -18.31 -9.62 17.95
C CYS A 673 -16.89 -9.94 17.47
N ASN A 674 -15.88 -9.79 18.34
CA ASN A 674 -14.55 -10.32 18.01
C ASN A 674 -14.49 -11.83 18.26
N LYS A 675 -13.73 -12.53 17.40
CA LYS A 675 -13.54 -13.99 17.48
C LYS A 675 -12.82 -14.45 18.73
#